data_AF-J4USQ0-F1
#
_entry.id   AF-J4USQ0-F1
#
_cell.length_a   1.000
_cell.length_b   1.000
_cell.length_c   1.000
_cell.angle_alpha   90.00
_cell.angle_beta   90.00
_cell.angle_gamma   90.00
#
_symmetry.space_group_name_H-M   'P 1'
#
loop_
_entity.id
_entity.type
_entity.pdbx_description
1 polymer ?
#
loop_
_entity_poly.entity_id
_entity_poly.type
_entity_poly.pdbx_seq_one_letter_code
_entity_poly.pdbx_strand_id
1 'polypeptide(L)'
;MKVIIAGAGVAGPAIAFWLVKDGHEVTLVERFPSLRTAGLQVDLRNEAIEVVRRMGLLQTVRDRSVPEMGTIIVDSKGQEDIVQRKLHTETESGVQGKTSAYEIMRRDLIEILYDATKENVTYRFGLSVDHYRNIEGDENNEEGPKTDKVEVTLSDGSKEMYDLLIAADGQGSRIRKHMFFYRPEDDQSRWLGVFSAYFTLPRRDYDTSFCRMYHATERRLAMTRWHKEDQGQVYLMAMSNTERFRRALDRDVASQKDAFAAVFKGMGWQEERILAALTDAEDFYADEMLQRRSTVWSHGRVVLLGDSAYCASPIAGVGSSMALIGAYVLAGELASHGERDVAAALASYDATMRPLVDQSQRLPKRSLQAWLPLSTWSIKRLHVKEWVRSKGRGAQPWAKKVRDQRWLLPDYPEMCWRSRSAAWASLPSTARSSLTEDSRSRSFWSPGAYSATSSVGDDIWLPSYELRKEERTERLDRFPAHFPTVVFAAFAIYLPAFLATYRAGPELEVVDDKIDVVVKETTITPSDDNGASAVVADEVDVEEKVLLREKPVSKWKILAYGAPSSSHQLSSILTFLINGILVALTADALFRARILYPVDDISFVRLGYISNSEAKMLLREPDQAKMPVTVETRIADPQPPFEDPIWRLAGGLESTTSETDFTGIVNIPLSSKHTRWYEYRTSNNHTGRFLSAPRPGQLSDETDGKFTFLSTSCILPRFPYNPLDHALAIPGLRHLADKLPSLGAQFMLFLGDFIYIDVPSRFGKSIDEYRMQYRQVYASPDWAPVGQNLSWIHVLDDHEISNDWDANNSGVYQAAVQPWATYQANVNPPKALRAGSNSAQRQGATWYTFAQGPASFFLMDTRSYRSPNKVPFEDEEKTMLGAEQLEDFLAWLARPEPRGIRWKIVASSVPFTKNWPVNVRDTWGGFLVERRKVLEAMWDAGARGLGVLILSGDRHEFAATKFPPPADSKWPASAAVHEISTSPLNQFASPFPTYRQTDDEDVELKYIPSGSSKFGAYTIENFDGESLLQYQLFVDGKEAWNTTLVAAKPAGGTSRSFWDFLKF
;
A
#
# COMPACT_ATOMS: atom_id res chain seq x y z
N MET A 1 -13.84 -14.37 35.39
CA MET A 1 -12.46 -14.83 35.71
C MET A 1 -11.88 -14.00 36.84
N LYS A 2 -11.03 -14.62 37.66
CA LYS A 2 -10.16 -13.97 38.64
C LYS A 2 -8.78 -13.71 38.00
N VAL A 3 -8.43 -12.45 37.81
CA VAL A 3 -7.23 -12.02 37.08
C VAL A 3 -6.28 -11.29 38.02
N ILE A 4 -4.99 -11.65 37.97
CA ILE A 4 -3.93 -10.89 38.63
C ILE A 4 -3.11 -10.11 37.60
N ILE A 5 -2.89 -8.83 37.86
CA ILE A 5 -2.07 -7.94 37.05
C ILE A 5 -0.83 -7.55 37.86
N ALA A 6 0.36 -7.78 37.30
CA ALA A 6 1.61 -7.35 37.91
C ALA A 6 2.07 -6.01 37.32
N GLY A 7 1.98 -4.92 38.08
CA GLY A 7 2.50 -3.59 37.75
C GLY A 7 1.42 -2.51 37.60
N ALA A 8 1.55 -1.43 38.37
CA ALA A 8 0.68 -0.24 38.36
C ALA A 8 1.27 0.89 37.50
N GLY A 9 1.69 0.53 36.27
CA GLY A 9 2.16 1.49 35.26
C GLY A 9 1.00 2.12 34.47
N VAL A 10 1.16 2.27 33.15
CA VAL A 10 0.06 2.67 32.25
C VAL A 10 -0.77 1.44 31.86
N ALA A 11 -0.10 0.38 31.41
CA ALA A 11 -0.74 -0.84 30.91
C ALA A 11 -1.64 -1.51 31.96
N GLY A 12 -1.18 -1.66 33.20
CA GLY A 12 -1.90 -2.39 34.25
C GLY A 12 -3.26 -1.79 34.60
N PRO A 13 -3.33 -0.52 35.06
CA PRO A 13 -4.60 0.16 35.30
C PRO A 13 -5.48 0.27 34.04
N ALA A 14 -4.89 0.39 32.85
CA ALA A 14 -5.64 0.44 31.60
C ALA A 14 -6.35 -0.88 31.27
N ILE A 15 -5.69 -2.04 31.43
CA ILE A 15 -6.34 -3.34 31.23
C ILE A 15 -7.34 -3.63 32.34
N ALA A 16 -7.02 -3.25 33.59
CA ALA A 16 -7.92 -3.40 34.73
C ALA A 16 -9.25 -2.67 34.50
N PHE A 17 -9.21 -1.47 33.90
CA PHE A 17 -10.42 -0.72 33.54
C PHE A 17 -11.37 -1.52 32.64
N TRP A 18 -10.83 -2.17 31.60
CA TRP A 18 -11.65 -2.93 30.66
C TRP A 18 -12.14 -4.24 31.27
N LEU A 19 -11.27 -4.99 31.97
CA LEU A 19 -11.63 -6.27 32.58
C LEU A 19 -12.70 -6.13 33.68
N VAL A 20 -12.63 -5.09 34.51
CA VAL A 20 -13.67 -4.82 35.52
C VAL A 20 -15.01 -4.50 34.84
N LYS A 21 -14.99 -3.74 33.74
CA LYS A 21 -16.23 -3.43 32.99
C LYS A 21 -16.85 -4.66 32.34
N ASP A 22 -16.03 -5.66 32.02
CA ASP A 22 -16.47 -6.96 31.52
C ASP A 22 -16.86 -7.95 32.65
N GLY A 23 -16.82 -7.50 33.91
CA GLY A 23 -17.30 -8.26 35.07
C GLY A 23 -16.27 -9.20 35.70
N HIS A 24 -14.98 -9.06 35.37
CA HIS A 24 -13.93 -9.87 35.99
C HIS A 24 -13.50 -9.36 37.37
N GLU A 25 -13.05 -10.29 38.22
CA GLU A 25 -12.45 -9.96 39.53
C GLU A 25 -10.96 -9.68 39.35
N VAL A 26 -10.54 -8.44 39.56
CA VAL A 26 -9.17 -8.00 39.25
C VAL A 26 -8.40 -7.63 40.51
N THR A 27 -7.24 -8.27 40.70
CA THR A 27 -6.21 -7.89 41.68
C THR A 27 -5.02 -7.30 40.93
N LEU A 28 -4.54 -6.12 41.34
CA LEU A 28 -3.34 -5.51 40.78
C LEU A 28 -2.28 -5.39 41.87
N VAL A 29 -1.11 -6.00 41.66
CA VAL A 29 0.04 -5.92 42.57
C VAL A 29 1.11 -4.99 42.03
N GLU A 30 1.71 -4.17 42.89
CA GLU A 30 2.77 -3.23 42.55
C GLU A 30 3.92 -3.35 43.55
N ARG A 31 5.15 -3.53 43.06
CA ARG A 31 6.34 -3.72 43.89
C ARG A 31 6.70 -2.49 44.72
N PHE A 32 6.35 -1.30 44.25
CA PHE A 32 6.57 -0.07 45.00
C PHE A 32 5.49 0.09 46.09
N PRO A 33 5.84 0.69 47.25
CA PRO A 33 4.91 0.85 48.37
C PRO A 33 3.77 1.85 48.09
N SER A 34 3.84 2.58 46.98
CA SER A 34 2.83 3.52 46.51
C SER A 34 2.85 3.62 44.99
N LEU A 35 1.82 4.24 44.42
CA LEU A 35 1.75 4.54 43.00
C LEU A 35 2.96 5.37 42.57
N ARG A 36 3.68 4.91 41.53
CA ARG A 36 4.89 5.60 41.08
C ARG A 36 4.54 6.80 40.21
N THR A 37 4.56 7.96 40.85
CA THR A 37 4.26 9.27 40.25
C THR A 37 5.46 9.96 39.62
N ALA A 38 6.65 9.35 39.64
CA ALA A 38 7.79 9.83 38.88
C ALA A 38 7.71 9.40 37.41
N GLY A 39 8.11 10.28 36.49
CA GLY A 39 8.18 9.94 35.07
C GLY A 39 8.26 11.13 34.13
N LEU A 40 8.60 10.81 32.89
CA LEU A 40 8.66 11.73 31.75
C LEU A 40 7.28 12.14 31.23
N GLN A 41 7.27 13.20 30.44
CA GLN A 41 6.15 13.61 29.59
C GLN A 41 5.93 12.54 28.50
N VAL A 42 4.67 12.12 28.33
CA VAL A 42 4.27 11.06 27.39
C VAL A 42 3.23 11.59 26.42
N ASP A 43 3.29 11.10 25.18
CA ASP A 43 2.33 11.45 24.15
C ASP A 43 1.25 10.39 24.00
N LEU A 44 -0.01 10.85 23.91
CA LEU A 44 -1.08 10.06 23.30
C LEU A 44 -1.18 10.38 21.80
N ARG A 45 -1.00 9.33 20.98
CA ARG A 45 -0.98 9.44 19.53
C ARG A 45 -1.99 8.50 18.89
N ASN A 46 -2.53 8.94 17.76
CA ASN A 46 -3.37 8.12 16.87
C ASN A 46 -4.51 7.36 17.59
N GLU A 47 -4.58 6.04 17.47
CA GLU A 47 -5.62 5.15 18.00
C GLU A 47 -5.69 5.16 19.53
N ALA A 48 -4.62 5.55 20.24
CA ALA A 48 -4.66 5.64 21.71
C ALA A 48 -5.62 6.75 22.19
N ILE A 49 -5.77 7.83 21.42
CA ILE A 49 -6.75 8.89 21.71
C ILE A 49 -8.17 8.32 21.64
N GLU A 50 -8.42 7.48 20.65
CA GLU A 50 -9.69 6.79 20.46
C GLU A 50 -9.96 5.81 21.61
N VAL A 51 -8.97 5.03 22.06
CA VAL A 51 -9.11 4.17 23.24
C VAL A 51 -9.49 4.98 24.48
N VAL A 52 -8.78 6.07 24.78
CA VAL A 52 -9.08 6.94 25.94
C VAL A 52 -10.46 7.61 25.81
N ARG A 53 -10.89 7.92 24.58
CA ARG A 53 -12.26 8.38 24.29
C ARG A 53 -13.29 7.30 24.63
N ARG A 54 -13.06 6.04 24.25
CA ARG A 54 -13.93 4.90 24.60
C ARG A 54 -13.96 4.62 26.10
N MET A 55 -12.86 4.89 26.81
CA MET A 55 -12.83 4.86 28.29
C MET A 55 -13.66 6.00 28.92
N GLY A 56 -13.96 7.06 28.17
CA GLY A 56 -14.63 8.25 28.68
C GLY A 56 -13.70 9.20 29.43
N LEU A 57 -12.38 9.04 29.29
CA LEU A 57 -11.35 9.78 30.04
C LEU A 57 -10.69 10.89 29.22
N LEU A 58 -11.10 11.08 27.95
CA LEU A 58 -10.43 12.00 27.02
C LEU A 58 -10.40 13.45 27.54
N GLN A 59 -11.50 13.91 28.11
CA GLN A 59 -11.57 15.28 28.64
C GLN A 59 -10.65 15.44 29.86
N THR A 60 -10.66 14.48 30.79
CA THR A 60 -9.78 14.49 31.96
C THR A 60 -8.30 14.50 31.57
N VAL A 61 -7.93 13.79 30.50
CA VAL A 61 -6.57 13.82 29.97
C VAL A 61 -6.25 15.20 29.38
N ARG A 62 -7.15 15.80 28.60
CA ARG A 62 -6.95 17.15 28.04
C ARG A 62 -6.77 18.21 29.13
N ASP A 63 -7.54 18.12 30.20
CA ASP A 63 -7.50 19.08 31.30
C ASP A 63 -6.19 18.99 32.11
N ARG A 64 -5.48 17.86 32.04
CA ARG A 64 -4.16 17.65 32.66
C ARG A 64 -3.01 17.64 31.63
N SER A 65 -3.26 17.96 30.36
CA SER A 65 -2.21 18.06 29.35
C SER A 65 -1.23 19.19 29.68
N VAL A 66 0.04 19.00 29.33
CA VAL A 66 1.08 20.00 29.54
C VAL A 66 0.93 21.19 28.56
N PRO A 67 1.08 22.45 29.03
CA PRO A 67 0.91 23.64 28.21
C PRO A 67 2.17 23.96 27.37
N GLU A 68 2.78 22.94 26.76
CA GLU A 68 3.98 23.11 25.92
C GLU A 68 3.62 23.84 24.61
N MET A 69 4.32 24.94 24.31
CA MET A 69 4.04 25.83 23.16
C MET A 69 4.73 25.40 21.86
N GLY A 70 5.58 24.39 21.90
CA GLY A 70 6.38 23.92 20.77
C GLY A 70 7.82 23.63 21.16
N THR A 71 8.71 23.58 20.17
CA THR A 71 10.12 23.26 20.35
C THR A 71 11.03 24.36 19.81
N ILE A 72 12.08 24.70 20.56
CA ILE A 72 13.15 25.62 20.15
C ILE A 72 14.47 24.88 20.16
N ILE A 73 15.22 24.97 19.06
CA ILE A 73 16.61 24.53 19.01
C ILE A 73 17.48 25.74 19.33
N VAL A 74 18.38 25.57 20.31
CA VAL A 74 19.27 26.62 20.79
C VAL A 74 20.73 26.31 20.49
N ASP A 75 21.56 27.35 20.41
CA ASP A 75 23.01 27.24 20.32
C ASP A 75 23.68 27.13 21.70
N SER A 76 25.02 27.10 21.73
CA SER A 76 25.81 27.02 22.97
C SER A 76 25.68 28.24 23.89
N LYS A 77 25.17 29.37 23.40
CA LYS A 77 24.92 30.59 24.18
C LYS A 77 23.44 30.72 24.58
N GLY A 78 22.60 29.77 24.16
CA GLY A 78 21.16 29.81 24.38
C GLY A 78 20.39 30.69 23.40
N GLN A 79 21.03 31.14 22.31
CA GLN A 79 20.34 31.86 21.25
C GLN A 79 19.44 30.92 20.46
N GLU A 80 18.26 31.41 20.08
CA GLU A 80 17.23 30.62 19.42
C GLU A 80 17.51 30.51 17.91
N ASP A 81 18.14 29.41 17.48
CA ASP A 81 18.47 29.15 16.07
C ASP A 81 17.23 28.81 15.24
N ILE A 82 16.31 28.01 15.80
CA ILE A 82 15.13 27.49 15.10
C ILE A 82 13.95 27.41 16.06
N VAL A 83 12.85 28.10 15.73
CA VAL A 83 11.61 28.09 16.50
C VAL A 83 10.52 27.31 15.74
N GLN A 84 10.07 26.20 16.31
CA GLN A 84 8.95 25.39 15.81
C GLN A 84 7.77 25.52 16.79
N ARG A 85 6.80 26.37 16.47
CA ARG A 85 5.59 26.55 17.31
C ARG A 85 4.62 25.36 17.15
N LYS A 86 3.93 25.03 18.24
CA LYS A 86 2.83 24.05 18.26
C LYS A 86 1.72 24.51 17.31
N LEU A 87 1.18 23.59 16.52
CA LEU A 87 0.08 23.88 15.60
C LEU A 87 -1.19 24.11 16.41
N HIS A 88 -1.90 25.22 16.13
CA HIS A 88 -3.15 25.58 16.82
C HIS A 88 -4.37 24.78 16.32
N THR A 89 -4.27 24.15 15.15
CA THR A 89 -5.34 23.39 14.48
C THR A 89 -5.14 21.89 14.64
N GLU A 90 -5.29 21.37 15.87
CA GLU A 90 -5.64 19.96 16.07
C GLU A 90 -7.16 19.78 15.96
N THR A 91 -7.75 20.21 14.85
CA THR A 91 -9.11 19.83 14.48
C THR A 91 -9.05 18.51 13.71
N GLU A 92 -10.03 17.61 13.98
CA GLU A 92 -10.58 16.41 13.31
C GLU A 92 -9.85 15.70 12.13
N SER A 93 -8.90 16.36 11.47
CA SER A 93 -8.03 15.92 10.38
C SER A 93 -6.91 14.93 10.77
N GLY A 94 -6.65 14.69 12.06
CA GLY A 94 -5.70 13.67 12.54
C GLY A 94 -4.21 13.95 12.28
N VAL A 95 -3.82 15.20 11.99
CA VAL A 95 -2.42 15.58 11.72
C VAL A 95 -1.75 16.05 13.01
N GLN A 96 -0.78 15.30 13.55
CA GLN A 96 -0.10 15.62 14.81
C GLN A 96 1.26 16.31 14.62
N GLY A 97 1.53 17.26 15.53
CA GLY A 97 2.80 17.98 15.72
C GLY A 97 3.87 17.16 16.47
N LYS A 98 5.09 17.73 16.63
CA LYS A 98 6.21 17.16 17.42
C LYS A 98 5.88 17.24 18.90
N THR A 99 4.99 18.17 19.23
CA THR A 99 4.31 18.42 20.49
C THR A 99 2.81 18.19 20.24
N SER A 100 2.18 17.29 20.98
CA SER A 100 0.76 16.91 20.83
C SER A 100 -0.15 17.75 21.75
N ALA A 101 -1.44 17.95 21.41
CA ALA A 101 -2.42 18.48 22.38
C ALA A 101 -2.76 17.49 23.52
N TYR A 102 -2.37 16.22 23.37
CA TYR A 102 -2.56 15.15 24.37
C TYR A 102 -1.24 14.68 24.98
N GLU A 103 -0.29 15.60 25.07
CA GLU A 103 0.96 15.35 25.78
C GLU A 103 0.74 15.64 27.27
N ILE A 104 1.03 14.67 28.13
CA ILE A 104 0.68 14.66 29.57
C ILE A 104 1.84 14.07 30.36
N MET A 105 2.00 14.43 31.63
CA MET A 105 2.98 13.74 32.48
C MET A 105 2.57 12.28 32.67
N ARG A 106 3.52 11.34 32.57
CA ARG A 106 3.26 9.92 32.83
C ARG A 106 2.57 9.71 34.17
N ARG A 107 2.96 10.49 35.17
CA ARG A 107 2.32 10.60 36.47
C ARG A 107 0.81 10.76 36.36
N ASP A 108 0.39 11.84 35.72
CA ASP A 108 -1.00 12.29 35.71
C ASP A 108 -1.86 11.30 34.92
N LEU A 109 -1.32 10.69 33.86
CA LEU A 109 -1.98 9.61 33.13
C LEU A 109 -2.23 8.38 34.01
N ILE A 110 -1.25 7.98 34.82
CA ILE A 110 -1.40 6.83 35.73
C ILE A 110 -2.39 7.16 36.84
N GLU A 111 -2.35 8.37 37.41
CA GLU A 111 -3.32 8.82 38.41
C GLU A 111 -4.75 8.81 37.85
N ILE A 112 -4.96 9.29 36.61
CA ILE A 112 -6.27 9.23 35.94
C ILE A 112 -6.78 7.79 35.82
N LEU A 113 -5.92 6.86 35.37
CA LEU A 113 -6.30 5.45 35.20
C LEU A 113 -6.54 4.74 36.54
N TYR A 114 -5.71 5.06 37.55
CA TYR A 114 -5.88 4.57 38.91
C TYR A 114 -7.20 5.06 39.52
N ASP A 115 -7.47 6.37 39.44
CA ASP A 115 -8.72 6.96 39.94
C ASP A 115 -9.95 6.36 39.26
N ALA A 116 -9.85 6.02 37.97
CA ALA A 116 -10.92 5.37 37.22
C ALA A 116 -11.19 3.91 37.63
N THR A 117 -10.29 3.27 38.39
CA THR A 117 -10.34 1.83 38.68
C THR A 117 -10.25 1.47 40.17
N LYS A 118 -9.75 2.36 41.03
CA LYS A 118 -9.45 2.09 42.45
C LYS A 118 -10.62 1.58 43.29
N GLU A 119 -11.85 1.93 42.92
CA GLU A 119 -13.05 1.49 43.66
C GLU A 119 -13.46 0.05 43.32
N ASN A 120 -13.01 -0.49 42.18
CA ASN A 120 -13.45 -1.80 41.66
C ASN A 120 -12.31 -2.80 41.47
N VAL A 121 -11.05 -2.38 41.64
CA VAL A 121 -9.85 -3.21 41.52
C VAL A 121 -9.18 -3.29 42.88
N THR A 122 -8.77 -4.49 43.29
CA THR A 122 -7.98 -4.66 44.52
C THR A 122 -6.52 -4.32 44.26
N TYR A 123 -6.08 -3.12 44.64
CA TYR A 123 -4.67 -2.70 44.56
C TYR A 123 -3.88 -3.14 45.79
N ARG A 124 -2.73 -3.81 45.58
CA ARG A 124 -1.80 -4.23 46.65
C ARG A 124 -0.40 -3.70 46.35
N PHE A 125 0.00 -2.65 47.07
CA PHE A 125 1.31 -2.01 46.95
C PHE A 125 2.36 -2.70 47.85
N GLY A 126 3.63 -2.57 47.48
CA GLY A 126 4.75 -3.23 48.15
C GLY A 126 4.86 -4.73 47.88
N LEU A 127 4.15 -5.24 46.87
CA LEU A 127 4.01 -6.66 46.58
C LEU A 127 4.29 -6.94 45.09
N SER A 128 5.13 -7.93 44.78
CA SER A 128 5.38 -8.38 43.41
C SER A 128 5.06 -9.86 43.22
N VAL A 129 4.79 -10.25 41.98
CA VAL A 129 4.85 -11.66 41.57
C VAL A 129 6.31 -12.01 41.33
N ASP A 130 6.85 -12.89 42.16
CA ASP A 130 8.24 -13.32 42.07
C ASP A 130 8.39 -14.62 41.25
N HIS A 131 7.37 -15.49 41.29
CA HIS A 131 7.33 -16.73 40.52
C HIS A 131 5.88 -17.05 40.12
N TYR A 132 5.70 -17.82 39.04
CA TYR A 132 4.40 -18.36 38.65
C TYR A 132 4.53 -19.79 38.13
N ARG A 133 3.45 -20.57 38.20
CA ARG A 133 3.35 -21.91 37.63
C ARG A 133 1.99 -22.08 36.96
N ASN A 134 1.97 -22.48 35.68
CA ASN A 134 0.75 -22.93 35.01
C ASN A 134 0.32 -24.28 35.60
N ILE A 135 -0.97 -24.44 35.89
CA ILE A 135 -1.58 -25.65 36.43
C ILE A 135 -2.54 -26.20 35.38
N GLU A 136 -2.24 -27.39 34.86
CA GLU A 136 -3.08 -28.10 33.88
C GLU A 136 -4.32 -28.67 34.57
N GLY A 137 -5.46 -28.65 33.89
CA GLY A 137 -6.70 -29.28 34.36
C GLY A 137 -6.59 -30.81 34.39
N ASP A 138 -7.18 -31.45 35.41
CA ASP A 138 -7.19 -32.92 35.56
C ASP A 138 -7.87 -33.61 34.37
N GLU A 139 -7.16 -34.51 33.68
CA GLU A 139 -7.62 -35.19 32.47
C GLU A 139 -8.87 -36.08 32.69
N ASN A 140 -9.18 -36.42 33.96
CA ASN A 140 -10.21 -37.39 34.32
C ASN A 140 -11.59 -36.82 34.68
N ASN A 141 -11.82 -35.50 34.55
CA ASN A 141 -13.09 -34.89 34.95
C ASN A 141 -13.98 -34.58 33.73
N GLU A 142 -14.89 -35.51 33.40
CA GLU A 142 -15.78 -35.45 32.23
C GLU A 142 -16.96 -34.46 32.39
N GLU A 143 -17.20 -33.92 33.59
CA GLU A 143 -18.34 -33.03 33.87
C GLU A 143 -17.89 -31.65 34.41
N GLY A 144 -17.23 -30.86 33.58
CA GLY A 144 -16.95 -29.44 33.84
C GLY A 144 -16.02 -28.81 32.79
N PRO A 145 -16.09 -27.48 32.52
CA PRO A 145 -15.19 -26.85 31.58
C PRO A 145 -13.74 -26.94 32.07
N LYS A 146 -12.86 -27.52 31.25
CA LYS A 146 -11.40 -27.53 31.44
C LYS A 146 -10.92 -26.09 31.64
N THR A 147 -10.41 -25.76 32.84
CA THR A 147 -9.80 -24.45 33.10
C THR A 147 -8.40 -24.65 33.66
N ASP A 148 -7.38 -24.46 32.83
CA ASP A 148 -6.02 -24.30 33.35
C ASP A 148 -5.97 -23.02 34.16
N LYS A 149 -5.24 -23.04 35.28
CA LYS A 149 -5.08 -21.89 36.18
C LYS A 149 -3.61 -21.54 36.30
N VAL A 150 -3.31 -20.39 36.91
CA VAL A 150 -1.95 -20.00 37.27
C VAL A 150 -1.84 -19.82 38.78
N GLU A 151 -0.86 -20.51 39.37
CA GLU A 151 -0.43 -20.29 40.74
C GLU A 151 0.65 -19.20 40.73
N VAL A 152 0.45 -18.11 41.45
CA VAL A 152 1.44 -17.05 41.63
C VAL A 152 2.04 -17.13 43.02
N THR A 153 3.35 -16.95 43.12
CA THR A 153 4.05 -16.74 44.40
C THR A 153 4.41 -15.27 44.52
N LEU A 154 3.89 -14.62 45.55
CA LEU A 154 4.10 -13.20 45.80
C LEU A 154 5.38 -12.99 46.62
N SER A 155 5.89 -11.76 46.65
CA SER A 155 7.15 -11.42 47.31
C SER A 155 7.14 -11.54 48.83
N ASP A 156 5.96 -11.69 49.45
CA ASP A 156 5.82 -12.03 50.87
C ASP A 156 5.82 -13.55 51.13
N GLY A 157 5.96 -14.36 50.08
CA GLY A 157 5.96 -15.82 50.11
C GLY A 157 4.58 -16.47 50.00
N SER A 158 3.50 -15.69 49.98
CA SER A 158 2.14 -16.21 49.80
C SER A 158 1.95 -16.79 48.39
N LYS A 159 1.09 -17.81 48.29
CA LYS A 159 0.72 -18.45 47.03
C LYS A 159 -0.76 -18.31 46.79
N GLU A 160 -1.12 -17.81 45.61
CA GLU A 160 -2.51 -17.54 45.25
C GLU A 160 -2.83 -18.10 43.86
N MET A 161 -4.08 -18.57 43.69
CA MET A 161 -4.58 -19.12 42.43
C MET A 161 -5.41 -18.09 41.66
N TYR A 162 -5.11 -17.96 40.37
CA TYR A 162 -5.80 -17.08 39.43
C TYR A 162 -6.09 -17.80 38.12
N ASP A 163 -7.06 -17.29 37.36
CA ASP A 163 -7.38 -17.81 36.02
C ASP A 163 -6.44 -17.23 34.95
N LEU A 164 -5.90 -16.03 35.17
CA LEU A 164 -4.96 -15.37 34.26
C LEU A 164 -4.00 -14.45 35.02
N LEU A 165 -2.72 -14.48 34.64
CA LEU A 165 -1.69 -13.52 35.06
C LEU A 165 -1.30 -12.62 33.89
N ILE A 166 -1.50 -11.31 34.05
CA ILE A 166 -1.10 -10.28 33.08
C ILE A 166 0.14 -9.54 33.60
N ALA A 167 1.26 -9.68 32.91
CA ALA A 167 2.52 -9.02 33.25
C ALA A 167 2.60 -7.63 32.61
N ALA A 168 2.36 -6.59 33.41
CA ALA A 168 2.48 -5.19 33.05
C ALA A 168 3.64 -4.50 33.80
N ASP A 169 4.67 -5.26 34.18
CA ASP A 169 5.78 -4.88 35.07
C ASP A 169 6.97 -4.19 34.35
N GLY A 170 6.73 -3.77 33.10
CA GLY A 170 7.61 -2.90 32.32
C GLY A 170 8.82 -3.59 31.67
N GLN A 171 9.72 -2.80 31.07
CA GLN A 171 10.80 -3.34 30.24
C GLN A 171 11.76 -4.29 30.98
N GLY A 172 11.89 -4.15 32.30
CA GLY A 172 12.69 -5.00 33.17
C GLY A 172 11.96 -6.26 33.67
N SER A 173 10.81 -6.59 33.07
CA SER A 173 9.90 -7.64 33.51
C SER A 173 10.59 -8.90 34.03
N ARG A 174 10.29 -9.28 35.28
CA ARG A 174 10.79 -10.52 35.88
C ARG A 174 9.96 -11.70 35.38
N ILE A 175 8.66 -11.48 35.17
CA ILE A 175 7.74 -12.49 34.65
C ILE A 175 8.15 -12.89 33.22
N ARG A 176 8.50 -11.92 32.36
CA ARG A 176 9.03 -12.22 31.02
C ARG A 176 10.29 -13.08 31.08
N LYS A 177 11.25 -12.70 31.92
CA LYS A 177 12.50 -13.47 32.09
C LYS A 177 12.23 -14.89 32.56
N HIS A 178 11.24 -15.08 33.42
CA HIS A 178 10.80 -16.39 33.86
C HIS A 178 10.14 -17.19 32.72
N MET A 179 9.24 -16.54 31.95
CA MET A 179 8.57 -17.14 30.78
C MET A 179 9.55 -17.70 29.75
N PHE A 180 10.66 -16.99 29.51
CA PHE A 180 11.68 -17.38 28.53
C PHE A 180 12.91 -18.04 29.15
N PHE A 181 12.86 -18.46 30.42
CA PHE A 181 14.02 -19.04 31.10
C PHE A 181 14.61 -20.25 30.35
N TYR A 182 13.75 -21.12 29.81
CA TYR A 182 14.16 -22.29 29.01
C TYR A 182 14.21 -22.02 27.50
N ARG A 183 13.89 -20.81 27.06
CA ARG A 183 13.92 -20.35 25.65
C ARG A 183 14.47 -18.92 25.55
N PRO A 184 15.71 -18.68 25.98
CA PRO A 184 16.29 -17.33 26.00
C PRO A 184 16.36 -16.67 24.61
N GLU A 185 16.38 -17.47 23.54
CA GLU A 185 16.31 -17.03 22.14
C GLU A 185 15.02 -16.27 21.79
N ASP A 186 13.93 -16.52 22.54
CA ASP A 186 12.63 -15.87 22.38
C ASP A 186 12.55 -14.54 23.14
N ASP A 187 13.42 -14.26 24.13
CA ASP A 187 13.52 -12.96 24.84
C ASP A 187 14.45 -11.98 24.11
N GLN A 188 14.14 -11.68 22.84
CA GLN A 188 14.98 -10.82 22.03
C GLN A 188 14.94 -9.36 22.48
N SER A 189 16.13 -8.77 22.56
CA SER A 189 16.32 -7.38 23.00
C SER A 189 17.24 -6.64 22.05
N ARG A 190 16.83 -5.44 21.64
CA ARG A 190 17.61 -4.58 20.76
C ARG A 190 18.05 -3.33 21.51
N TRP A 191 19.29 -3.33 21.98
CA TRP A 191 19.94 -2.16 22.57
C TRP A 191 20.25 -1.11 21.51
N LEU A 192 19.83 0.13 21.75
CA LEU A 192 20.01 1.23 20.79
C LEU A 192 21.35 1.96 20.98
N GLY A 193 22.04 1.73 22.11
CA GLY A 193 23.30 2.39 22.46
C GLY A 193 23.12 3.87 22.80
N VAL A 194 21.92 4.27 23.22
CA VAL A 194 21.59 5.62 23.69
C VAL A 194 21.34 5.53 25.18
N PHE A 195 22.08 6.30 25.97
CA PHE A 195 21.94 6.42 27.41
C PHE A 195 21.20 7.70 27.73
N SER A 196 20.20 7.62 28.59
CA SER A 196 19.38 8.77 28.95
C SER A 196 19.29 8.96 30.45
N ALA A 197 19.28 10.22 30.89
CA ALA A 197 18.99 10.61 32.26
C ALA A 197 17.92 11.69 32.31
N TYR A 198 17.11 11.65 33.37
CA TYR A 198 15.99 12.55 33.61
C TYR A 198 15.95 12.95 35.08
N PHE A 199 15.67 14.22 35.34
CA PHE A 199 15.54 14.79 36.68
C PHE A 199 14.82 16.13 36.63
N THR A 200 14.33 16.59 37.78
CA THR A 200 13.64 17.88 37.91
C THR A 200 14.62 19.06 37.89
N LEU A 201 14.17 20.17 37.31
CA LEU A 201 14.89 21.45 37.29
C LEU A 201 13.96 22.59 37.73
N PRO A 202 14.31 23.38 38.77
CA PRO A 202 13.52 24.55 39.19
C PRO A 202 13.39 25.59 38.07
N ARG A 203 12.19 26.16 37.89
CA ARG A 203 11.90 27.16 36.87
C ARG A 203 12.41 28.54 37.28
N ARG A 204 12.88 29.32 36.31
CA ARG A 204 13.26 30.74 36.46
C ARG A 204 12.35 31.61 35.58
N ASP A 205 12.29 32.90 35.86
CA ASP A 205 11.37 33.85 35.21
C ASP A 205 11.52 33.91 33.68
N TYR A 206 12.72 33.68 33.16
CA TYR A 206 13.00 33.68 31.71
C TYR A 206 12.72 32.33 31.03
N ASP A 207 12.36 31.28 31.77
CA ASP A 207 12.05 29.98 31.21
C ASP A 207 10.62 29.96 30.65
N THR A 208 10.51 30.01 29.33
CA THR A 208 9.23 29.90 28.62
C THR A 208 8.78 28.45 28.46
N SER A 209 7.48 28.22 28.26
CA SER A 209 6.88 26.87 28.08
C SER A 209 7.21 26.20 26.74
N PHE A 210 8.36 26.48 26.14
CA PHE A 210 8.90 25.75 24.99
C PHE A 210 9.81 24.63 25.47
N CYS A 211 9.76 23.46 24.81
CA CYS A 211 10.82 22.48 24.89
C CYS A 211 12.08 23.05 24.22
N ARG A 212 13.15 23.29 24.98
CA ARG A 212 14.44 23.72 24.42
C ARG A 212 15.34 22.52 24.21
N MET A 213 15.98 22.43 23.04
CA MET A 213 16.89 21.36 22.67
C MET A 213 18.25 21.92 22.29
N TYR A 214 19.28 21.48 23.00
CA TYR A 214 20.66 21.82 22.74
C TYR A 214 21.44 20.59 22.27
N HIS A 215 21.88 20.60 21.01
CA HIS A 215 22.72 19.54 20.45
C HIS A 215 24.19 19.90 20.71
N ALA A 216 24.86 19.10 21.52
CA ALA A 216 26.29 19.22 21.76
C ALA A 216 27.08 18.25 20.87
N THR A 217 28.37 18.51 20.69
CA THR A 217 29.28 17.60 19.99
C THR A 217 29.39 16.26 20.73
N GLU A 218 30.02 15.27 20.09
CA GLU A 218 30.27 13.96 20.69
C GLU A 218 28.99 13.17 21.01
N ARG A 219 27.94 13.36 20.19
CA ARG A 219 26.67 12.64 20.26
C ARG A 219 25.89 12.88 21.55
N ARG A 220 25.85 14.13 22.01
CA ARG A 220 25.16 14.57 23.24
C ARG A 220 23.98 15.49 22.92
N LEU A 221 22.90 15.35 23.67
CA LEU A 221 21.71 16.21 23.61
C LEU A 221 21.27 16.52 25.02
N ALA A 222 21.00 17.80 25.28
CA ALA A 222 20.32 18.26 26.49
C ALA A 222 18.98 18.90 26.10
N MET A 223 17.92 18.60 26.85
CA MET A 223 16.62 19.23 26.66
C MET A 223 16.06 19.71 28.00
N THR A 224 15.35 20.83 27.99
CA THR A 224 14.56 21.31 29.13
C THR A 224 13.10 21.47 28.72
N ARG A 225 12.19 20.97 29.55
CA ARG A 225 10.74 21.03 29.34
C ARG A 225 10.03 21.52 30.61
N TRP A 226 8.90 22.18 30.46
CA TRP A 226 8.23 22.88 31.56
C TRP A 226 6.77 22.46 31.65
N HIS A 227 6.43 21.74 32.73
CA HIS A 227 5.10 21.16 32.94
C HIS A 227 4.33 21.86 34.08
N LYS A 228 5.01 22.65 34.91
CA LYS A 228 4.43 23.45 36.00
C LYS A 228 4.97 24.88 36.01
N GLU A 229 4.34 25.72 36.82
CA GLU A 229 4.73 27.14 37.01
C GLU A 229 6.07 27.29 37.74
N ASP A 230 6.46 26.34 38.59
CA ASP A 230 7.64 26.43 39.46
C ASP A 230 8.74 25.42 39.11
N GLN A 231 8.45 24.39 38.31
CA GLN A 231 9.41 23.34 37.96
C GLN A 231 9.26 22.77 36.54
N GLY A 232 10.36 22.23 36.03
CA GLY A 232 10.48 21.54 34.75
C GLY A 232 11.30 20.25 34.84
N GLN A 233 11.65 19.67 33.69
CA GLN A 233 12.44 18.45 33.58
C GLN A 233 13.60 18.63 32.62
N VAL A 234 14.74 18.03 32.97
CA VAL A 234 15.90 17.88 32.10
C VAL A 234 15.94 16.49 31.49
N TYR A 235 16.35 16.43 30.22
CA TYR A 235 16.56 15.19 29.47
C TYR A 235 17.99 15.24 28.94
N LEU A 236 18.86 14.38 29.45
CA LEU A 236 20.21 14.20 28.92
C LEU A 236 20.26 12.92 28.11
N MET A 237 20.81 12.97 26.88
CA MET A 237 20.98 11.79 26.03
C MET A 237 22.37 11.73 25.42
N ALA A 238 23.01 10.56 25.46
CA ALA A 238 24.34 10.33 24.91
C ALA A 238 24.45 8.99 24.17
N MET A 239 25.17 8.99 23.04
CA MET A 239 25.61 7.76 22.34
C MET A 239 27.14 7.53 22.39
N SER A 240 27.85 8.35 23.15
CA SER A 240 29.29 8.20 23.44
C SER A 240 29.48 7.61 24.83
N ASN A 241 30.73 7.25 25.18
CA ASN A 241 31.08 6.79 26.54
C ASN A 241 30.25 5.59 27.03
N THR A 242 29.89 4.67 26.13
CA THR A 242 28.94 3.58 26.39
C THR A 242 29.38 2.65 27.53
N GLU A 243 30.66 2.29 27.59
CA GLU A 243 31.19 1.45 28.68
C GLU A 243 31.11 2.14 30.04
N ARG A 244 31.38 3.46 30.10
CA ARG A 244 31.25 4.24 31.33
C ARG A 244 29.81 4.22 31.81
N PHE A 245 28.85 4.47 30.93
CA PHE A 245 27.44 4.47 31.30
C PHE A 245 26.96 3.09 31.75
N ARG A 246 27.29 2.01 31.03
CA ARG A 246 26.90 0.65 31.45
C ARG A 246 27.44 0.29 32.82
N ARG A 247 28.73 0.53 33.05
CA ARG A 247 29.35 0.29 34.37
C ARG A 247 28.71 1.12 35.49
N ALA A 248 28.22 2.33 35.17
CA ALA A 248 27.55 3.18 36.14
C ALA A 248 26.10 2.75 36.40
N LEU A 249 25.36 2.33 35.38
CA LEU A 249 23.98 1.83 35.51
C LEU A 249 23.89 0.55 36.36
N ASP A 250 24.94 -0.26 36.37
CA ASP A 250 25.04 -1.45 37.25
C ASP A 250 25.41 -1.12 38.72
N ARG A 251 25.62 0.17 39.05
CA ARG A 251 26.00 0.66 40.39
C ARG A 251 24.88 1.51 41.00
N ASP A 252 25.23 2.29 42.01
CA ASP A 252 24.34 3.19 42.73
C ASP A 252 24.06 4.49 41.96
N VAL A 253 23.02 5.22 42.39
CA VAL A 253 22.58 6.47 41.76
C VAL A 253 23.69 7.53 41.74
N ALA A 254 24.55 7.59 42.76
CA ALA A 254 25.67 8.53 42.80
C ALA A 254 26.65 8.26 41.63
N SER A 255 27.04 7.00 41.41
CA SER A 255 27.87 6.62 40.27
C SER A 255 27.24 6.97 38.92
N GLN A 256 25.91 6.84 38.79
CA GLN A 256 25.18 7.21 37.59
C GLN A 256 25.21 8.72 37.35
N LYS A 257 24.92 9.53 38.39
CA LYS A 257 25.02 10.99 38.33
C LYS A 257 26.42 11.45 37.94
N ASP A 258 27.46 10.88 38.55
CA ASP A 258 28.87 11.18 38.25
C ASP A 258 29.22 10.90 36.79
N ALA A 259 28.74 9.77 36.24
CA ALA A 259 28.96 9.43 34.85
C ALA A 259 28.32 10.44 33.89
N PHE A 260 27.07 10.85 34.14
CA PHE A 260 26.40 11.88 33.35
C PHE A 260 27.07 13.25 33.52
N ALA A 261 27.41 13.64 34.75
CA ALA A 261 28.10 14.90 35.02
C ALA A 261 29.43 14.98 34.26
N ALA A 262 30.22 13.91 34.29
CA ALA A 262 31.51 13.89 33.62
C ALA A 262 31.42 13.83 32.09
N VAL A 263 30.35 13.26 31.52
CA VAL A 263 30.13 13.23 30.05
C VAL A 263 29.54 14.53 29.53
N PHE A 264 28.71 15.21 30.31
CA PHE A 264 28.08 16.48 29.92
C PHE A 264 28.86 17.72 30.37
N LYS A 265 29.98 17.54 31.08
CA LYS A 265 30.93 18.63 31.34
C LYS A 265 31.51 19.20 30.04
N GLY A 266 31.66 20.51 29.98
CA GLY A 266 32.09 21.26 28.81
C GLY A 266 31.13 21.18 27.62
N MET A 267 29.85 20.84 27.84
CA MET A 267 28.87 20.83 26.75
C MET A 267 28.50 22.25 26.29
N GLY A 268 28.57 23.27 27.17
CA GLY A 268 28.07 24.62 26.90
C GLY A 268 26.58 24.81 27.25
N TRP A 269 25.96 25.89 26.76
CA TRP A 269 24.58 26.27 27.11
C TRP A 269 24.39 26.37 28.64
N GLN A 270 23.29 25.84 29.20
CA GLN A 270 22.98 25.90 30.63
C GLN A 270 23.69 24.81 31.45
N GLU A 271 24.90 24.41 31.06
CA GLU A 271 25.66 23.32 31.69
C GLU A 271 25.73 23.43 33.21
N GLU A 272 26.24 24.54 33.75
CA GLU A 272 26.42 24.71 35.20
C GLU A 272 25.11 24.50 35.97
N ARG A 273 24.02 25.08 35.47
CA ARG A 273 22.68 24.95 36.06
C ARG A 273 22.18 23.51 35.99
N ILE A 274 22.34 22.86 34.85
CA ILE A 274 21.87 21.50 34.62
C ILE A 274 22.65 20.48 35.46
N LEU A 275 23.97 20.64 35.55
CA LEU A 275 24.83 19.75 36.32
C LEU A 275 24.70 19.97 37.83
N ALA A 276 24.44 21.20 38.29
CA ALA A 276 24.08 21.47 39.67
C ALA A 276 22.76 20.74 40.03
N ALA A 277 21.71 20.91 39.22
CA ALA A 277 20.44 20.23 39.44
C ALA A 277 20.56 18.69 39.34
N LEU A 278 21.41 18.17 38.46
CA LEU A 278 21.72 16.73 38.40
C LEU A 278 22.27 16.21 39.73
N THR A 279 23.15 16.97 40.35
CA THR A 279 23.78 16.61 41.63
C THR A 279 22.74 16.54 42.73
N ASP A 280 21.87 17.55 42.82
CA ASP A 280 20.86 17.69 43.87
C ASP A 280 19.58 16.86 43.63
N ALA A 281 19.39 16.30 42.43
CA ALA A 281 18.14 15.63 42.05
C ALA A 281 17.82 14.37 42.88
N GLU A 282 16.75 14.39 43.65
CA GLU A 282 16.24 13.20 44.35
C GLU A 282 15.44 12.27 43.42
N ASP A 283 14.90 12.81 42.33
CA ASP A 283 14.05 12.11 41.36
C ASP A 283 14.80 11.58 40.12
N PHE A 284 16.13 11.45 40.24
CA PHE A 284 17.00 11.03 39.14
C PHE A 284 16.65 9.62 38.62
N TYR A 285 16.52 9.51 37.31
CA TYR A 285 16.39 8.23 36.60
C TYR A 285 17.34 8.16 35.42
N ALA A 286 18.06 7.06 35.26
CA ALA A 286 18.88 6.80 34.08
C ALA A 286 18.72 5.37 33.57
N ASP A 287 18.85 5.19 32.25
CA ASP A 287 18.75 3.88 31.61
C ASP A 287 19.42 3.85 30.22
N GLU A 288 19.72 2.66 29.72
CA GLU A 288 20.09 2.43 28.33
C GLU A 288 18.83 2.08 27.52
N MET A 289 18.58 2.85 26.47
CA MET A 289 17.39 2.67 25.65
C MET A 289 17.45 1.36 24.86
N LEU A 290 16.38 0.58 24.95
CA LEU A 290 16.23 -0.70 24.27
C LEU A 290 14.85 -0.86 23.62
N GLN A 291 14.73 -1.85 22.75
CA GLN A 291 13.45 -2.39 22.32
C GLN A 291 13.30 -3.84 22.79
N ARG A 292 12.11 -4.21 23.27
CA ARG A 292 11.75 -5.61 23.55
C ARG A 292 11.06 -6.20 22.33
N ARG A 293 11.55 -7.33 21.85
CA ARG A 293 11.13 -7.97 20.60
C ARG A 293 10.81 -9.45 20.80
N SER A 294 10.12 -9.76 21.90
CA SER A 294 9.77 -11.15 22.20
C SER A 294 8.95 -11.77 21.08
N THR A 295 9.30 -12.99 20.68
CA THR A 295 8.68 -13.72 19.55
C THR A 295 7.24 -14.13 19.86
N VAL A 296 6.95 -14.37 21.13
CA VAL A 296 5.61 -14.72 21.67
C VAL A 296 5.31 -13.81 22.86
N TRP A 297 4.04 -13.50 23.13
CA TRP A 297 3.65 -12.69 24.30
C TRP A 297 2.88 -13.46 25.38
N SER A 298 2.56 -14.72 25.16
CA SER A 298 1.82 -15.54 26.13
C SER A 298 2.35 -16.97 26.22
N HIS A 299 2.14 -17.57 27.39
CA HIS A 299 2.42 -18.99 27.62
C HIS A 299 1.48 -19.54 28.70
N GLY A 300 0.57 -20.44 28.30
CA GLY A 300 -0.49 -20.93 29.18
C GLY A 300 -1.41 -19.78 29.60
N ARG A 301 -1.60 -19.62 30.92
CA ARG A 301 -2.44 -18.56 31.52
C ARG A 301 -1.64 -17.30 31.90
N VAL A 302 -0.51 -17.06 31.23
CA VAL A 302 0.34 -15.89 31.46
C VAL A 302 0.52 -15.12 30.16
N VAL A 303 0.31 -13.80 30.20
CA VAL A 303 0.47 -12.90 29.05
C VAL A 303 1.25 -11.64 29.44
N LEU A 304 2.11 -11.17 28.53
CA LEU A 304 2.86 -9.93 28.64
C LEU A 304 2.09 -8.77 28.01
N LEU A 305 2.06 -7.62 28.65
CA LEU A 305 1.35 -6.43 28.19
C LEU A 305 2.19 -5.15 28.34
N GLY A 306 2.25 -4.36 27.26
CA GLY A 306 2.96 -3.07 27.25
C GLY A 306 4.47 -3.24 27.15
N ASP A 307 5.23 -2.43 27.91
CA ASP A 307 6.70 -2.45 27.83
C ASP A 307 7.32 -3.77 28.29
N SER A 308 6.60 -4.62 29.03
CA SER A 308 7.04 -5.98 29.33
C SER A 308 7.15 -6.83 28.06
N ALA A 309 6.26 -6.66 27.09
CA ALA A 309 6.18 -7.42 25.84
C ALA A 309 6.92 -6.75 24.67
N TYR A 310 6.63 -5.46 24.43
CA TYR A 310 6.94 -4.78 23.17
C TYR A 310 7.41 -3.34 23.35
N CYS A 311 8.21 -3.05 24.37
CA CYS A 311 8.82 -1.74 24.57
C CYS A 311 9.49 -1.23 23.27
N ALA A 312 9.06 -0.08 22.75
CA ALA A 312 9.57 0.48 21.49
C ALA A 312 10.75 1.45 21.65
N SER A 313 11.24 1.64 22.87
CA SER A 313 12.12 2.73 23.32
C SER A 313 11.44 4.12 23.39
N PRO A 314 11.84 4.98 24.35
CA PRO A 314 11.39 6.38 24.41
C PRO A 314 11.57 7.17 23.12
N ILE A 315 12.56 6.83 22.27
CA ILE A 315 12.79 7.51 20.99
C ILE A 315 11.63 7.33 20.02
N ALA A 316 10.92 6.21 20.08
CA ALA A 316 9.75 5.98 19.24
C ALA A 316 8.56 6.88 19.65
N GLY A 317 8.51 7.36 20.91
CA GLY A 317 7.48 8.28 21.40
C GLY A 317 6.06 7.68 21.46
N VAL A 318 5.92 6.36 21.45
CA VAL A 318 4.62 5.66 21.38
C VAL A 318 4.36 4.65 22.50
N GLY A 319 5.27 4.52 23.49
CA GLY A 319 5.17 3.50 24.55
C GLY A 319 3.82 3.52 25.29
N SER A 320 3.43 4.67 25.84
CA SER A 320 2.14 4.82 26.53
C SER A 320 0.94 4.61 25.61
N SER A 321 1.04 5.03 24.35
CA SER A 321 0.00 4.79 23.35
C SER A 321 -0.20 3.29 23.07
N MET A 322 0.88 2.54 22.88
CA MET A 322 0.82 1.08 22.67
C MET A 322 0.36 0.32 23.93
N ALA A 323 0.68 0.83 25.12
CA ALA A 323 0.17 0.26 26.38
C ALA A 323 -1.36 0.35 26.47
N LEU A 324 -1.93 1.51 26.13
CA LEU A 324 -3.38 1.73 26.12
C LEU A 324 -4.07 0.89 25.03
N ILE A 325 -3.52 0.90 23.81
CA ILE A 325 -4.05 0.12 22.68
C ILE A 325 -4.01 -1.37 23.00
N GLY A 326 -2.86 -1.88 23.46
CA GLY A 326 -2.72 -3.29 23.79
C GLY A 326 -3.62 -3.73 24.94
N ALA A 327 -3.87 -2.86 25.94
CA ALA A 327 -4.82 -3.16 27.00
C ALA A 327 -6.25 -3.30 26.47
N TYR A 328 -6.64 -2.40 25.56
CA TYR A 328 -7.96 -2.48 24.92
C TYR A 328 -8.09 -3.74 24.04
N VAL A 329 -7.10 -4.03 23.20
CA VAL A 329 -7.11 -5.24 22.34
C VAL A 329 -7.15 -6.50 23.19
N LEU A 330 -6.27 -6.65 24.18
CA LEU A 330 -6.25 -7.83 25.05
C LEU A 330 -7.59 -8.07 25.76
N ALA A 331 -8.20 -7.02 26.32
CA ALA A 331 -9.53 -7.16 26.93
C ALA A 331 -10.60 -7.52 25.90
N GLY A 332 -10.54 -6.95 24.70
CA GLY A 332 -11.47 -7.24 23.62
C GLY A 332 -11.41 -8.68 23.15
N GLU A 333 -10.21 -9.19 22.90
CA GLU A 333 -10.01 -10.59 22.51
C GLU A 333 -10.48 -11.54 23.62
N LEU A 334 -10.24 -11.21 24.90
CA LEU A 334 -10.76 -11.98 26.04
C LEU A 334 -12.30 -11.97 26.07
N ALA A 335 -12.93 -10.83 25.81
CA ALA A 335 -14.38 -10.70 25.79
C ALA A 335 -15.02 -11.44 24.60
N SER A 336 -14.42 -11.39 23.40
CA SER A 336 -14.95 -12.01 22.20
C SER A 336 -14.83 -13.54 22.20
N HIS A 337 -13.73 -14.09 22.73
CA HIS A 337 -13.53 -15.55 22.83
C HIS A 337 -14.20 -16.17 24.07
N GLY A 338 -14.44 -15.37 25.12
CA GLY A 338 -15.04 -15.81 26.37
C GLY A 338 -14.11 -16.67 27.25
N GLU A 339 -14.57 -16.99 28.47
CA GLU A 339 -13.72 -17.61 29.51
C GLU A 339 -13.23 -19.04 29.17
N ARG A 340 -13.86 -19.70 28.18
CA ARG A 340 -13.54 -21.09 27.79
C ARG A 340 -12.34 -21.19 26.86
N ASP A 341 -11.96 -20.12 26.18
CA ASP A 341 -10.90 -20.13 25.16
C ASP A 341 -9.90 -18.97 25.31
N VAL A 342 -9.36 -18.86 26.53
CA VAL A 342 -8.32 -17.86 26.84
C VAL A 342 -7.07 -18.06 25.96
N ALA A 343 -6.71 -19.31 25.62
CA ALA A 343 -5.55 -19.57 24.78
C ALA A 343 -5.69 -18.94 23.39
N ALA A 344 -6.85 -19.10 22.74
CA ALA A 344 -7.11 -18.42 21.47
C ALA A 344 -7.16 -16.90 21.64
N ALA A 345 -7.78 -16.38 22.70
CA ALA A 345 -7.81 -14.94 22.97
C ALA A 345 -6.40 -14.32 23.05
N LEU A 346 -5.48 -15.00 23.74
CA LEU A 346 -4.09 -14.54 23.88
C LEU A 346 -3.33 -14.62 22.55
N ALA A 347 -3.64 -15.61 21.70
CA ALA A 347 -3.06 -15.72 20.35
C ALA A 347 -3.61 -14.65 19.39
N SER A 348 -4.91 -14.36 19.45
CA SER A 348 -5.53 -13.28 18.68
C SER A 348 -4.99 -11.91 19.10
N TYR A 349 -4.80 -11.68 20.40
CA TYR A 349 -4.16 -10.47 20.92
C TYR A 349 -2.77 -10.26 20.29
N ASP A 350 -1.98 -11.33 20.24
CA ASP A 350 -0.67 -11.33 19.63
C ASP A 350 -0.77 -10.95 18.14
N ALA A 351 -1.52 -11.72 17.36
CA ALA A 351 -1.69 -11.52 15.92
C ALA A 351 -2.21 -10.12 15.56
N THR A 352 -3.14 -9.59 16.34
CA THR A 352 -3.74 -8.27 16.13
C THR A 352 -2.76 -7.14 16.44
N MET A 353 -1.99 -7.22 17.53
CA MET A 353 -1.05 -6.16 17.92
C MET A 353 0.30 -6.22 17.20
N ARG A 354 0.73 -7.41 16.72
CA ARG A 354 2.05 -7.63 16.10
C ARG A 354 2.39 -6.65 14.96
N PRO A 355 1.51 -6.37 13.98
CA PRO A 355 1.82 -5.45 12.89
C PRO A 355 2.06 -4.01 13.37
N LEU A 356 1.27 -3.53 14.34
CA LEU A 356 1.42 -2.19 14.93
C LEU A 356 2.74 -2.07 15.70
N VAL A 357 3.06 -3.10 16.49
CA VAL A 357 4.31 -3.16 17.27
C VAL A 357 5.52 -3.16 16.32
N ASP A 358 5.53 -4.04 15.33
CA ASP A 358 6.64 -4.17 14.38
C ASP A 358 6.87 -2.87 13.62
N GLN A 359 5.81 -2.20 13.20
CA GLN A 359 5.89 -0.89 12.57
C GLN A 359 6.49 0.17 13.51
N SER A 360 6.02 0.21 14.75
CA SER A 360 6.44 1.18 15.77
C SER A 360 7.90 0.99 16.21
N GLN A 361 8.41 -0.25 16.14
CA GLN A 361 9.78 -0.57 16.52
C GLN A 361 10.81 -0.42 15.38
N ARG A 362 10.40 -0.04 14.15
CA ARG A 362 11.31 0.22 13.02
C ARG A 362 12.11 1.52 13.20
N LEU A 363 13.22 1.44 13.94
CA LEU A 363 14.19 2.54 14.09
C LEU A 363 15.54 2.19 13.42
N PRO A 364 15.91 2.81 12.28
CA PRO A 364 17.22 2.60 11.65
C PRO A 364 18.36 3.21 12.49
N LYS A 365 19.45 2.46 12.71
CA LYS A 365 20.61 2.90 13.52
C LYS A 365 21.24 4.21 13.00
N ARG A 366 21.29 4.40 11.67
CA ARG A 366 21.83 5.63 11.04
C ARG A 366 20.99 6.87 11.36
N SER A 367 19.67 6.71 11.54
CA SER A 367 18.79 7.82 11.90
C SER A 367 19.06 8.34 13.31
N LEU A 368 19.31 7.44 14.27
CA LEU A 368 19.69 7.80 15.64
C LEU A 368 21.03 8.54 15.68
N GLN A 369 22.02 8.04 14.94
CA GLN A 369 23.33 8.68 14.84
C GLN A 369 23.31 10.05 14.17
N ALA A 370 22.30 10.33 13.34
CA ALA A 370 22.11 11.65 12.73
C ALA A 370 21.39 12.63 13.67
N TRP A 371 20.58 12.11 14.60
CA TRP A 371 19.89 12.91 15.62
C TRP A 371 20.80 13.30 16.79
N LEU A 372 21.79 12.46 17.10
CA LEU A 372 22.87 12.75 18.05
C LEU A 372 24.19 12.98 17.29
N PRO A 373 24.41 14.20 16.76
CA PRO A 373 25.52 14.53 15.86
C PRO A 373 26.89 14.42 16.53
N LEU A 374 27.92 14.06 15.75
CA LEU A 374 29.28 13.84 16.25
C LEU A 374 30.09 15.13 16.37
N SER A 375 29.93 16.04 15.41
CA SER A 375 30.75 17.26 15.26
C SER A 375 29.92 18.51 15.01
N THR A 376 30.52 19.69 15.18
CA THR A 376 29.91 20.99 14.91
C THR A 376 29.36 21.10 13.48
N TRP A 377 30.05 20.52 12.50
CA TRP A 377 29.57 20.48 11.11
C TRP A 377 28.29 19.64 10.98
N SER A 378 28.21 18.48 11.65
CA SER A 378 27.00 17.66 11.64
C SER A 378 25.83 18.32 12.38
N ILE A 379 26.10 19.10 13.43
CA ILE A 379 25.11 19.95 14.12
C ILE A 379 24.58 21.00 13.15
N LYS A 380 25.45 21.78 12.49
CA LYS A 380 25.04 22.79 11.50
C LYS A 380 24.19 22.17 10.39
N ARG A 381 24.57 21.00 9.86
CA ARG A 381 23.78 20.29 8.84
C ARG A 381 22.40 19.87 9.36
N LEU A 382 22.33 19.34 10.58
CA LEU A 382 21.06 18.98 11.22
C LEU A 382 20.17 20.20 11.42
N HIS A 383 20.74 21.31 11.92
CA HIS A 383 20.04 22.56 12.15
C HIS A 383 19.56 23.17 10.83
N VAL A 384 20.39 23.26 9.79
CA VAL A 384 19.94 23.74 8.46
C VAL A 384 18.79 22.90 7.93
N LYS A 385 18.85 21.57 8.06
CA LYS A 385 17.75 20.67 7.68
C LYS A 385 16.47 20.99 8.48
N GLU A 386 16.56 21.20 9.79
CA GLU A 386 15.41 21.55 10.64
C GLU A 386 14.91 22.98 10.39
N TRP A 387 15.79 23.91 10.02
CA TRP A 387 15.47 25.29 9.67
C TRP A 387 14.71 25.35 8.36
N VAL A 388 15.20 24.69 7.30
CA VAL A 388 14.49 24.55 6.01
C VAL A 388 13.10 23.94 6.24
N ARG A 389 13.01 22.89 7.07
CA ARG A 389 11.74 22.28 7.46
C ARG A 389 10.80 23.25 8.19
N SER A 390 11.34 24.18 8.99
CA SER A 390 10.54 25.18 9.71
C SER A 390 9.98 26.30 8.80
N LYS A 391 10.57 26.52 7.62
CA LYS A 391 10.20 27.63 6.70
C LYS A 391 9.23 27.26 5.58
N GLY A 392 8.99 25.96 5.32
CA GLY A 392 8.01 25.51 4.34
C GLY A 392 6.56 25.75 4.80
N ARG A 393 5.77 26.53 4.06
CA ARG A 393 4.34 26.81 4.36
C ARG A 393 3.37 25.65 4.04
N GLY A 394 3.86 24.53 3.52
CA GLY A 394 3.10 23.30 3.30
C GLY A 394 3.54 22.23 4.28
N ALA A 395 2.60 21.72 5.08
CA ALA A 395 2.67 20.59 6.00
C ALA A 395 4.09 20.03 6.28
N GLN A 396 4.55 20.24 7.51
CA GLN A 396 5.77 19.67 8.06
C GLN A 396 5.95 18.20 7.63
N PRO A 397 7.06 17.80 6.98
CA PRO A 397 7.24 16.44 6.44
C PRO A 397 7.23 15.30 7.47
N TRP A 398 7.16 15.64 8.76
CA TRP A 398 7.03 14.69 9.87
C TRP A 398 5.63 14.71 10.50
N ALA A 399 4.80 15.70 10.18
CA ALA A 399 3.36 15.59 10.25
C ALA A 399 2.92 14.69 9.09
N LYS A 400 3.28 13.41 9.19
CA LYS A 400 2.80 12.37 8.29
C LYS A 400 1.27 12.49 8.30
N LYS A 401 0.67 12.75 7.14
CA LYS A 401 -0.59 12.06 6.85
C LYS A 401 -0.26 10.58 7.00
N VAL A 402 -0.71 9.96 8.09
CA VAL A 402 -0.72 8.50 8.27
C VAL A 402 -1.72 7.97 7.26
N ARG A 403 -1.30 7.89 6.00
CA ARG A 403 -2.05 7.36 4.86
C ARG A 403 -1.03 6.59 4.04
N ASP A 404 -0.86 5.34 4.46
CA ASP A 404 -0.44 4.15 3.73
C ASP A 404 -0.26 3.07 4.81
N GLN A 405 -1.20 2.12 4.88
CA GLN A 405 -1.30 1.09 5.94
C GLN A 405 -1.60 1.66 7.35
N ARG A 406 -2.79 2.22 7.57
CA ARG A 406 -3.24 2.48 8.93
C ARG A 406 -3.69 1.15 9.53
N TRP A 407 -2.92 0.61 10.49
CA TRP A 407 -3.46 -0.37 11.43
C TRP A 407 -4.68 0.26 12.09
N LEU A 408 -5.84 -0.38 11.95
CA LEU A 408 -7.10 0.14 12.49
C LEU A 408 -7.31 -0.49 13.87
N LEU A 409 -7.71 0.35 14.83
CA LEU A 409 -8.14 -0.13 16.13
C LEU A 409 -9.36 -1.06 15.94
N PRO A 410 -9.29 -2.34 16.34
CA PRO A 410 -10.42 -3.26 16.22
C PRO A 410 -11.62 -2.75 17.02
N ASP A 411 -12.82 -3.08 16.55
CA ASP A 411 -14.04 -2.82 17.29
C ASP A 411 -14.50 -4.10 17.97
N TYR A 412 -14.75 -4.04 19.29
CA TYR A 412 -15.23 -5.16 20.08
C TYR A 412 -16.63 -4.81 20.59
N PRO A 413 -17.70 -5.26 19.89
CA PRO A 413 -19.09 -4.97 20.26
C PRO A 413 -19.45 -5.39 21.70
N GLU A 414 -18.77 -6.40 22.23
CA GLU A 414 -18.91 -6.90 23.60
C GLU A 414 -18.51 -5.83 24.62
N MET A 415 -17.48 -5.03 24.31
CA MET A 415 -17.01 -3.93 25.15
C MET A 415 -17.77 -2.61 24.91
N CYS A 416 -18.73 -2.56 23.98
CA CYS A 416 -19.57 -1.38 23.71
C CYS A 416 -20.72 -1.23 24.72
N TRP A 417 -20.38 -0.92 25.97
CA TRP A 417 -21.33 -0.73 27.08
C TRP A 417 -22.34 0.42 26.89
N ARG A 418 -22.08 1.35 25.94
CA ARG A 418 -22.96 2.50 25.64
C ARG A 418 -24.15 2.18 24.73
N SER A 419 -24.23 1.01 24.10
CA SER A 419 -25.42 0.60 23.32
C SER A 419 -26.37 -0.31 24.10
N ARG A 420 -25.89 -1.04 25.12
CA ARG A 420 -26.69 -2.02 25.87
C ARG A 420 -27.46 -1.45 27.08
N SER A 421 -27.15 -0.24 27.54
CA SER A 421 -27.61 0.25 28.86
C SER A 421 -28.49 1.52 28.85
N ALA A 422 -28.64 2.24 27.74
CA ALA A 422 -29.44 3.47 27.72
C ALA A 422 -30.94 3.27 27.41
N ALA A 423 -31.31 2.20 26.70
CA ALA A 423 -32.71 1.91 26.34
C ALA A 423 -33.43 0.97 27.33
N TRP A 424 -32.68 0.16 28.08
CA TRP A 424 -33.25 -0.80 29.05
C TRP A 424 -33.50 -0.17 30.43
N ALA A 425 -32.66 0.78 30.85
CA ALA A 425 -32.69 1.40 32.17
C ALA A 425 -33.77 2.50 32.32
N SER A 426 -34.38 2.96 31.23
CA SER A 426 -35.39 4.04 31.22
C SER A 426 -36.85 3.55 31.20
N LEU A 427 -37.09 2.23 31.20
CA LEU A 427 -38.44 1.66 31.24
C LEU A 427 -38.90 1.41 32.70
N PRO A 428 -40.11 1.87 33.08
CA PRO A 428 -40.73 1.52 34.36
C PRO A 428 -40.87 0.00 34.51
N SER A 429 -40.78 -0.51 35.75
CA SER A 429 -40.81 -1.95 36.07
C SER A 429 -42.04 -2.69 35.53
N THR A 430 -43.13 -1.97 35.24
CA THR A 430 -44.39 -2.50 34.71
C THR A 430 -44.35 -2.87 33.23
N ALA A 431 -43.35 -2.41 32.46
CA ALA A 431 -43.21 -2.71 31.03
C ALA A 431 -42.28 -3.91 30.74
N ARG A 432 -41.52 -4.40 31.74
CA ARG A 432 -40.59 -5.53 31.57
C ARG A 432 -41.26 -6.90 31.66
N SER A 433 -42.50 -6.98 32.14
CA SER A 433 -43.21 -8.24 32.38
C SER A 433 -44.15 -8.68 31.26
N SER A 434 -44.19 -7.99 30.11
CA SER A 434 -45.21 -8.23 29.07
C SER A 434 -44.68 -8.51 27.65
N LEU A 435 -43.41 -8.88 27.48
CA LEU A 435 -42.86 -9.21 26.17
C LEU A 435 -42.10 -10.55 26.24
N THR A 436 -42.86 -11.63 26.07
CA THR A 436 -42.34 -12.92 25.59
C THR A 436 -42.35 -12.93 24.06
N GLU A 437 -41.35 -13.59 23.48
CA GLU A 437 -41.20 -14.07 22.10
C GLU A 437 -42.35 -13.74 21.13
N ASP A 438 -42.06 -12.92 20.12
CA ASP A 438 -42.18 -13.22 18.68
C ASP A 438 -42.08 -11.91 17.86
N SER A 439 -41.81 -12.02 16.56
CA SER A 439 -41.77 -11.00 15.50
C SER A 439 -40.40 -10.43 15.08
N ARG A 440 -39.71 -11.24 14.27
CA ARG A 440 -38.86 -10.75 13.19
C ARG A 440 -39.73 -10.27 12.02
N SER A 441 -39.27 -9.20 11.36
CA SER A 441 -39.66 -8.66 10.04
C SER A 441 -40.54 -7.41 10.03
N ARG A 442 -39.99 -6.29 9.55
CA ARG A 442 -40.32 -5.69 8.24
C ARG A 442 -39.62 -4.33 8.04
N SER A 443 -39.08 -4.22 6.83
CA SER A 443 -38.51 -3.08 6.12
C SER A 443 -39.55 -2.01 5.73
N PHE A 444 -39.18 -0.73 5.79
CA PHE A 444 -39.67 0.40 4.96
C PHE A 444 -38.50 1.41 4.90
N TRP A 445 -38.12 2.01 3.78
CA TRP A 445 -38.77 3.16 3.15
C TRP A 445 -38.22 3.45 1.74
N SER A 446 -39.10 3.91 0.84
CA SER A 446 -38.80 4.63 -0.41
C SER A 446 -39.80 5.83 -0.55
N PRO A 447 -39.69 6.75 -1.55
CA PRO A 447 -39.53 8.19 -1.30
C PRO A 447 -40.59 9.09 -1.99
N GLY A 448 -40.55 10.40 -1.73
CA GLY A 448 -41.23 11.44 -2.53
C GLY A 448 -41.19 12.80 -1.81
N ALA A 449 -41.35 13.98 -2.41
CA ALA A 449 -41.38 14.49 -3.79
C ALA A 449 -41.62 16.00 -3.63
N TYR A 450 -40.95 16.89 -4.37
CA TYR A 450 -41.42 18.27 -4.59
C TYR A 450 -40.90 18.84 -5.93
N SER A 451 -41.83 19.29 -6.77
CA SER A 451 -41.68 20.23 -7.89
C SER A 451 -42.41 21.55 -7.49
N ALA A 452 -42.26 22.75 -8.09
CA ALA A 452 -41.89 23.14 -9.45
C ALA A 452 -41.51 24.66 -9.58
N THR A 453 -40.77 24.99 -10.66
CA THR A 453 -40.80 26.17 -11.59
C THR A 453 -40.49 27.62 -11.16
N SER A 454 -39.47 28.29 -11.76
CA SER A 454 -39.56 29.13 -13.00
C SER A 454 -38.29 29.98 -13.32
N SER A 455 -37.64 29.68 -14.47
CA SER A 455 -37.03 30.50 -15.55
C SER A 455 -36.24 31.85 -15.38
N VAL A 456 -35.07 31.85 -16.05
CA VAL A 456 -34.29 32.90 -16.78
C VAL A 456 -33.34 33.86 -16.02
N GLY A 457 -32.04 33.75 -16.38
CA GLY A 457 -31.15 34.91 -16.62
C GLY A 457 -30.12 35.22 -15.53
N ASP A 458 -28.89 34.69 -15.68
CA ASP A 458 -27.65 35.50 -15.83
C ASP A 458 -26.39 34.71 -15.44
N ASP A 459 -25.41 34.83 -16.33
CA ASP A 459 -24.06 34.30 -16.30
C ASP A 459 -23.23 34.74 -15.08
N ILE A 460 -22.12 34.02 -14.90
CA ILE A 460 -20.96 34.29 -14.04
C ILE A 460 -21.05 33.66 -12.65
N TRP A 461 -20.71 32.37 -12.53
CA TRP A 461 -20.07 31.83 -11.32
C TRP A 461 -19.10 30.67 -11.63
N LEU A 462 -17.89 30.78 -11.06
CA LEU A 462 -16.69 29.98 -11.32
C LEU A 462 -16.82 28.50 -10.90
N PRO A 463 -16.46 27.51 -11.75
CA PRO A 463 -16.37 26.10 -11.35
C PRO A 463 -14.99 25.86 -10.72
N SER A 464 -14.86 25.99 -9.39
CA SER A 464 -13.57 25.70 -8.72
C SER A 464 -13.69 24.91 -7.41
N TYR A 465 -14.88 24.41 -7.07
CA TYR A 465 -15.07 23.65 -5.82
C TYR A 465 -15.22 22.13 -6.03
N GLU A 466 -15.87 21.67 -7.10
CA GLU A 466 -16.03 20.23 -7.36
C GLU A 466 -14.80 19.58 -8.02
N LEU A 467 -14.07 20.32 -8.87
CA LEU A 467 -12.82 19.83 -9.50
C LEU A 467 -11.70 19.49 -8.49
N ARG A 468 -11.76 20.03 -7.26
CA ARG A 468 -10.74 19.79 -6.22
C ARG A 468 -10.95 18.52 -5.38
N LYS A 469 -12.11 17.87 -5.50
CA LYS A 469 -12.38 16.60 -4.80
C LYS A 469 -11.81 15.40 -5.57
N GLU A 470 -11.90 15.42 -6.90
CA GLU A 470 -11.45 14.31 -7.77
C GLU A 470 -9.93 14.25 -7.94
N GLU A 471 -9.22 15.40 -7.95
CA GLU A 471 -7.74 15.42 -8.00
C GLU A 471 -7.06 14.89 -6.72
N ARG A 472 -7.80 14.74 -5.60
CA ARG A 472 -7.25 14.21 -4.34
C ARG A 472 -7.21 12.68 -4.29
N THR A 473 -7.95 12.02 -5.17
CA THR A 473 -8.05 10.55 -5.25
C THR A 473 -6.93 9.95 -6.11
N GLU A 474 -6.37 10.68 -7.08
CA GLU A 474 -5.32 10.20 -8.01
C GLU A 474 -3.87 10.28 -7.45
N ARG A 475 -3.66 10.55 -6.16
CA ARG A 475 -2.32 10.84 -5.60
C ARG A 475 -1.60 9.67 -4.90
N LEU A 476 -2.11 8.44 -5.01
CA LEU A 476 -1.64 7.30 -4.21
C LEU A 476 -0.94 6.17 -4.97
N ASP A 477 -0.67 6.33 -6.26
CA ASP A 477 -0.06 5.26 -7.05
C ASP A 477 1.47 5.45 -7.09
N ARG A 478 2.16 4.69 -6.24
CA ARG A 478 3.62 4.70 -6.11
C ARG A 478 4.27 3.71 -7.09
N PHE A 479 4.25 4.07 -8.37
CA PHE A 479 5.31 3.80 -9.37
C PHE A 479 5.54 5.11 -10.15
N PRO A 480 6.57 5.30 -11.00
CA PRO A 480 7.20 6.61 -11.22
C PRO A 480 6.44 7.57 -12.15
N ALA A 481 5.11 7.69 -12.03
CA ALA A 481 4.33 8.66 -12.79
C ALA A 481 4.77 10.11 -12.54
N HIS A 482 5.40 10.40 -11.39
CA HIS A 482 5.95 11.70 -11.06
C HIS A 482 7.45 11.86 -11.35
N PHE A 483 8.15 10.78 -11.74
CA PHE A 483 9.59 10.83 -11.98
C PHE A 483 9.96 11.81 -13.10
N PRO A 484 9.24 11.88 -14.23
CA PRO A 484 9.53 12.87 -15.26
C PRO A 484 9.37 14.32 -14.75
N THR A 485 8.31 14.61 -13.97
CA THR A 485 8.11 15.93 -13.36
C THR A 485 9.27 16.31 -12.42
N VAL A 486 9.77 15.33 -11.65
CA VAL A 486 10.93 15.52 -10.77
C VAL A 486 12.19 15.79 -11.58
N VAL A 487 12.41 15.10 -12.71
CA VAL A 487 13.56 15.34 -13.60
C VAL A 487 13.54 16.77 -14.15
N PHE A 488 12.40 17.25 -14.67
CA PHE A 488 12.28 18.62 -15.18
C PHE A 488 12.48 19.66 -14.08
N ALA A 489 11.85 19.46 -12.90
CA ALA A 489 11.99 20.38 -11.77
C ALA A 489 13.43 20.42 -11.22
N ALA A 490 14.07 19.26 -11.10
CA ALA A 490 15.47 19.16 -10.67
C ALA A 490 16.39 19.87 -11.67
N PHE A 491 16.16 19.71 -12.97
CA PHE A 491 16.95 20.40 -13.99
C PHE A 491 16.72 21.92 -13.99
N ALA A 492 15.47 22.37 -13.78
CA ALA A 492 15.13 23.78 -13.65
C ALA A 492 15.81 24.46 -12.46
N ILE A 493 16.08 23.72 -11.37
CA ILE A 493 16.87 24.19 -10.22
C ILE A 493 18.38 24.08 -10.52
N TYR A 494 18.80 22.99 -11.15
CA TYR A 494 20.19 22.72 -11.48
C TYR A 494 20.77 23.76 -12.44
N LEU A 495 20.04 24.15 -13.49
CA LEU A 495 20.50 25.10 -14.51
C LEU A 495 20.98 26.45 -13.93
N PRO A 496 20.18 27.20 -13.14
CA PRO A 496 20.63 28.47 -12.55
C PRO A 496 21.73 28.26 -11.51
N ALA A 497 21.68 27.18 -10.71
CA ALA A 497 22.73 26.86 -9.74
C ALA A 497 24.07 26.57 -10.43
N PHE A 498 24.03 25.83 -11.54
CA PHE A 498 25.17 25.53 -12.38
C PHE A 498 25.74 26.82 -12.98
N LEU A 499 24.91 27.67 -13.59
CA LEU A 499 25.35 28.94 -14.18
C LEU A 499 25.94 29.91 -13.16
N ALA A 500 25.33 30.02 -11.97
CA ALA A 500 25.83 30.87 -10.90
C ALA A 500 27.21 30.40 -10.40
N THR A 501 27.34 29.10 -10.13
CA THR A 501 28.58 28.51 -9.61
C THR A 501 29.68 28.51 -10.68
N TYR A 502 29.34 28.26 -11.94
CA TYR A 502 30.29 28.29 -13.05
C TYR A 502 30.84 29.71 -13.30
N ARG A 503 30.04 30.76 -13.04
CA ARG A 503 30.45 32.17 -13.17
C ARG A 503 31.21 32.72 -11.96
N ALA A 504 31.05 32.12 -10.77
CA ALA A 504 31.60 32.64 -9.53
C ALA A 504 33.13 32.52 -9.37
N GLY A 505 33.84 31.94 -10.35
CA GLY A 505 35.30 31.74 -10.29
C GLY A 505 35.71 30.54 -9.44
N PRO A 506 37.01 30.27 -9.26
CA PRO A 506 37.49 29.12 -8.50
C PRO A 506 37.36 29.35 -6.99
N GLU A 507 37.04 28.30 -6.23
CA GLU A 507 37.11 28.37 -4.76
C GLU A 507 38.58 28.52 -4.35
N LEU A 508 38.89 29.63 -3.66
CA LEU A 508 40.21 29.93 -3.13
C LEU A 508 40.30 29.50 -1.65
N GLU A 509 41.41 28.90 -1.27
CA GLU A 509 41.79 28.61 0.11
C GLU A 509 42.94 29.51 0.55
N VAL A 510 42.91 29.99 1.80
CA VAL A 510 44.00 30.77 2.40
C VAL A 510 45.13 29.82 2.76
N VAL A 511 46.30 30.03 2.17
CA VAL A 511 47.51 29.19 2.35
C VAL A 511 48.47 29.81 3.35
N ASP A 512 48.56 31.13 3.38
CA ASP A 512 49.40 31.88 4.32
C ASP A 512 48.72 33.21 4.62
N ASP A 513 48.83 33.66 5.86
CA ASP A 513 48.22 34.91 6.36
C ASP A 513 49.25 35.59 7.25
N LYS A 514 49.85 36.67 6.74
CA LYS A 514 50.89 37.42 7.44
C LYS A 514 50.40 38.82 7.76
N ILE A 515 50.43 39.12 9.05
CA ILE A 515 50.12 40.44 9.59
C ILE A 515 51.45 41.13 9.88
N ASP A 516 51.80 42.12 9.06
CA ASP A 516 52.95 42.99 9.29
C ASP A 516 52.47 44.23 10.06
N VAL A 517 52.90 44.35 11.31
CA VAL A 517 52.59 45.49 12.17
C VAL A 517 53.75 46.49 12.08
N VAL A 518 53.50 47.66 11.49
CA VAL A 518 54.48 48.74 11.38
C VAL A 518 54.09 49.84 12.37
N VAL A 519 54.87 49.97 13.44
CA VAL A 519 54.70 51.06 14.43
C VAL A 519 55.46 52.29 13.92
N LYS A 520 54.76 53.40 13.68
CA LYS A 520 55.36 54.70 13.39
C LYS A 520 55.19 55.60 14.62
N GLU A 521 56.30 56.09 15.15
CA GLU A 521 56.26 57.13 16.20
C GLU A 521 55.95 58.48 15.55
N THR A 522 54.81 59.07 15.91
CA THR A 522 54.43 60.41 15.45
C THR A 522 54.52 61.39 16.62
N THR A 523 55.43 62.35 16.52
CA THR A 523 55.59 63.39 17.55
C THR A 523 54.56 64.50 17.32
N ILE A 524 53.59 64.63 18.23
CA ILE A 524 52.61 65.72 18.17
C ILE A 524 53.11 66.87 19.06
N THR A 525 53.59 67.95 18.45
CA THR A 525 53.86 69.21 19.14
C THR A 525 52.60 70.06 19.21
N PRO A 526 52.11 70.46 20.40
CA PRO A 526 50.99 71.38 20.50
C PRO A 526 51.45 72.81 20.19
N SER A 527 50.75 73.48 19.28
CA SER A 527 50.83 74.93 19.12
C SER A 527 50.01 75.57 20.25
N ASP A 528 50.62 75.82 21.40
CA ASP A 528 50.38 77.00 22.24
C ASP A 528 51.21 76.96 23.55
N ASP A 529 51.61 78.16 23.96
CA ASP A 529 52.78 78.53 24.74
C ASP A 529 52.68 78.25 26.26
N ASN A 530 52.60 76.97 26.66
CA ASN A 530 52.67 76.57 28.07
C ASN A 530 53.42 75.25 28.27
N GLY A 531 54.76 75.31 28.26
CA GLY A 531 55.68 74.44 29.03
C GLY A 531 55.34 72.95 29.26
N ALA A 532 54.70 72.26 28.32
CA ALA A 532 54.37 70.84 28.45
C ALA A 532 55.26 70.00 27.51
N SER A 533 55.88 68.96 28.05
CA SER A 533 56.75 68.02 27.36
C SER A 533 56.03 67.28 26.22
N ALA A 534 56.74 67.06 25.11
CA ALA A 534 56.26 66.36 23.92
C ALA A 534 55.69 64.97 24.27
N VAL A 535 54.50 64.66 23.75
CA VAL A 535 53.87 63.34 23.88
C VAL A 535 54.18 62.56 22.60
N VAL A 536 54.91 61.45 22.76
CA VAL A 536 55.11 60.45 21.71
C VAL A 536 53.83 59.62 21.65
N ALA A 537 53.16 59.62 20.49
CA ALA A 537 52.02 58.75 20.23
C ALA A 537 52.43 57.71 19.18
N ASP A 538 52.33 56.44 19.56
CA ASP A 538 52.58 55.31 18.67
C ASP A 538 51.38 55.11 17.75
N GLU A 539 51.54 55.35 16.45
CA GLU A 539 50.53 55.04 15.44
C GLU A 539 50.87 53.68 14.84
N VAL A 540 49.99 52.70 15.08
CA VAL A 540 50.18 51.31 14.65
C VAL A 540 49.45 51.10 13.33
N ASP A 541 50.20 50.95 12.25
CA ASP A 541 49.67 50.62 10.92
C ASP A 541 49.76 49.10 10.73
N VAL A 542 48.64 48.43 10.51
CA VAL A 542 48.57 46.96 10.36
C VAL A 542 48.25 46.64 8.89
N GLU A 543 49.23 46.08 8.17
CA GLU A 543 49.02 45.54 6.82
C GLU A 543 48.89 44.01 6.88
N GLU A 544 47.74 43.49 6.47
CA GLU A 544 47.47 42.06 6.34
C GLU A 544 47.68 41.60 4.89
N LYS A 545 48.56 40.62 4.67
CA LYS A 545 48.81 39.99 3.36
C LYS A 545 48.36 38.54 3.38
N VAL A 546 47.24 38.28 2.70
CA VAL A 546 46.63 36.95 2.56
C VAL A 546 47.04 36.31 1.23
N LEU A 547 47.64 35.11 1.31
CA LEU A 547 48.10 34.31 0.17
C LEU A 547 47.05 33.23 -0.14
N LEU A 548 46.41 33.34 -1.31
CA LEU A 548 45.30 32.46 -1.74
C LEU A 548 45.76 31.43 -2.78
N ARG A 549 45.24 30.19 -2.70
CA ARG A 549 45.44 29.12 -3.70
C ARG A 549 44.12 28.54 -4.16
N GLU A 550 44.03 28.09 -5.40
CA GLU A 550 42.85 27.34 -5.88
C GLU A 550 42.75 25.97 -5.23
N LYS A 551 41.57 25.65 -4.70
CA LYS A 551 41.28 24.37 -4.07
C LYS A 551 41.17 23.26 -5.13
N PRO A 552 41.89 22.14 -4.99
CA PRO A 552 41.85 21.07 -5.96
C PRO A 552 40.52 20.31 -5.92
N VAL A 553 39.76 20.34 -7.03
CA VAL A 553 38.50 19.60 -7.19
C VAL A 553 38.72 18.40 -8.10
N SER A 554 38.29 17.21 -7.68
CA SER A 554 38.41 16.00 -8.51
C SER A 554 37.42 16.01 -9.68
N LYS A 555 37.90 15.74 -10.90
CA LYS A 555 37.08 15.59 -12.13
C LYS A 555 35.95 14.56 -11.97
N TRP A 556 36.20 13.46 -11.25
CA TRP A 556 35.20 12.43 -10.97
C TRP A 556 34.07 12.93 -10.06
N LYS A 557 34.39 13.80 -9.10
CA LYS A 557 33.38 14.41 -8.22
C LYS A 557 32.48 15.37 -8.98
N ILE A 558 33.04 16.12 -9.94
CA ILE A 558 32.27 17.00 -10.84
C ILE A 558 31.25 16.16 -11.63
N LEU A 559 31.71 15.08 -12.27
CA LEU A 559 30.86 14.17 -13.04
C LEU A 559 29.81 13.45 -12.19
N ALA A 560 30.15 13.02 -10.98
CA ALA A 560 29.24 12.26 -10.12
C ALA A 560 28.19 13.14 -9.39
N TYR A 561 28.55 14.37 -9.02
CA TYR A 561 27.67 15.24 -8.22
C TYR A 561 27.02 16.37 -9.03
N GLY A 562 27.42 16.62 -10.28
CA GLY A 562 26.88 17.71 -11.09
C GLY A 562 27.40 19.10 -10.72
N ALA A 563 28.19 19.24 -9.66
CA ALA A 563 28.68 20.54 -9.21
C ALA A 563 29.76 21.07 -10.17
N PRO A 564 29.56 22.23 -10.83
CA PRO A 564 30.56 22.77 -11.74
C PRO A 564 31.80 23.27 -11.00
N SER A 565 32.93 23.28 -11.71
CA SER A 565 34.17 23.89 -11.29
C SER A 565 34.75 24.70 -12.45
N SER A 566 35.06 25.96 -12.19
CA SER A 566 35.73 26.89 -13.10
C SER A 566 37.15 26.44 -13.45
N SER A 567 37.86 25.75 -12.54
CA SER A 567 39.19 25.16 -12.78
C SER A 567 39.15 23.91 -13.68
N HIS A 568 37.97 23.30 -13.87
CA HIS A 568 37.77 22.10 -14.70
C HIS A 568 36.58 22.26 -15.65
N GLN A 569 36.71 23.21 -16.58
CA GLN A 569 35.66 23.61 -17.53
C GLN A 569 35.12 22.45 -18.37
N LEU A 570 36.00 21.62 -18.95
CA LEU A 570 35.59 20.49 -19.79
C LEU A 570 34.72 19.47 -19.04
N SER A 571 35.09 19.11 -17.82
CA SER A 571 34.31 18.16 -16.99
C SER A 571 32.97 18.76 -16.56
N SER A 572 32.94 20.05 -16.26
CA SER A 572 31.71 20.77 -15.90
C SER A 572 30.74 20.86 -17.08
N ILE A 573 31.23 21.23 -18.26
CA ILE A 573 30.45 21.26 -19.50
C ILE A 573 29.94 19.86 -19.84
N LEU A 574 30.79 18.83 -19.76
CA LEU A 574 30.40 17.46 -20.03
C LEU A 574 29.27 17.00 -19.10
N THR A 575 29.36 17.32 -17.80
CA THR A 575 28.32 16.96 -16.83
C THR A 575 27.01 17.70 -17.10
N PHE A 576 27.08 18.98 -17.49
CA PHE A 576 25.92 19.74 -17.93
C PHE A 576 25.25 19.12 -19.15
N LEU A 577 26.03 18.75 -20.17
CA LEU A 577 25.54 18.09 -21.38
C LEU A 577 24.88 16.75 -21.06
N ILE A 578 25.48 15.92 -20.20
CA ILE A 578 24.88 14.64 -19.78
C ILE A 578 23.52 14.87 -19.14
N ASN A 579 23.41 15.79 -18.18
CA ASN A 579 22.12 16.10 -17.54
C ASN A 579 21.10 16.66 -18.55
N GLY A 580 21.54 17.52 -19.48
CA GLY A 580 20.69 18.04 -20.55
C GLY A 580 20.18 16.94 -21.49
N ILE A 581 21.03 15.98 -21.87
CA ILE A 581 20.65 14.83 -22.68
C ILE A 581 19.63 13.97 -21.94
N LEU A 582 19.84 13.68 -20.64
CA LEU A 582 18.89 12.88 -19.85
C LEU A 582 17.50 13.54 -19.77
N VAL A 583 17.46 14.87 -19.64
CA VAL A 583 16.20 15.65 -19.67
C VAL A 583 15.57 15.61 -21.06
N ALA A 584 16.36 15.74 -22.11
CA ALA A 584 15.88 15.65 -23.49
C ALA A 584 15.32 14.24 -23.80
N LEU A 585 15.97 13.17 -23.36
CA LEU A 585 15.48 11.79 -23.48
C LEU A 585 14.19 11.58 -22.67
N THR A 586 14.09 12.19 -21.48
CA THR A 586 12.85 12.16 -20.68
C THR A 586 11.71 12.89 -21.39
N ALA A 587 11.98 14.04 -22.02
CA ALA A 587 11.01 14.76 -22.83
C ALA A 587 10.61 13.99 -24.09
N ASP A 588 11.56 13.37 -24.77
CA ASP A 588 11.31 12.52 -25.94
C ASP A 588 10.43 11.31 -25.57
N ALA A 589 10.70 10.65 -24.44
CA ALA A 589 9.89 9.53 -23.95
C ALA A 589 8.43 9.93 -23.69
N LEU A 590 8.18 11.14 -23.17
CA LEU A 590 6.84 11.60 -22.82
C LEU A 590 6.06 12.24 -23.96
N PHE A 591 6.71 13.09 -24.73
CA PHE A 591 6.02 14.04 -25.60
C PHE A 591 6.12 13.69 -27.09
N ARG A 592 7.08 12.87 -27.52
CA ARG A 592 7.29 12.60 -28.95
C ARG A 592 6.07 11.93 -29.59
N ALA A 593 5.51 10.91 -28.95
CA ALA A 593 4.31 10.22 -29.44
C ALA A 593 3.14 11.21 -29.58
N ARG A 594 2.83 11.96 -28.53
CA ARG A 594 1.73 12.94 -28.52
C ARG A 594 1.90 14.05 -29.56
N ILE A 595 3.09 14.66 -29.64
CA ILE A 595 3.32 15.85 -30.47
C ILE A 595 3.46 15.48 -31.95
N LEU A 596 4.19 14.41 -32.26
CA LEU A 596 4.48 14.03 -33.65
C LEU A 596 3.50 13.01 -34.22
N TYR A 597 2.77 12.29 -33.37
CA TYR A 597 1.87 11.21 -33.78
C TYR A 597 0.50 11.30 -33.04
N PRO A 598 -0.28 12.36 -33.26
CA PRO A 598 -1.68 12.41 -32.81
C PRO A 598 -2.58 11.42 -33.59
N VAL A 599 -2.13 10.99 -34.78
CA VAL A 599 -2.69 9.93 -35.62
C VAL A 599 -4.20 10.06 -35.88
N ASP A 600 -4.65 11.28 -36.16
CA ASP A 600 -6.06 11.56 -36.44
C ASP A 600 -6.54 10.96 -37.78
N ASP A 601 -5.63 10.76 -38.73
CA ASP A 601 -5.87 10.32 -40.11
C ASP A 601 -5.68 8.81 -40.33
N ILE A 602 -5.38 8.03 -39.29
CA ILE A 602 -5.11 6.60 -39.46
C ILE A 602 -6.32 5.82 -40.02
N SER A 603 -6.07 5.05 -41.07
CA SER A 603 -7.02 4.07 -41.60
C SER A 603 -6.56 2.67 -41.21
N PHE A 604 -7.46 1.83 -40.70
CA PHE A 604 -7.14 0.44 -40.34
C PHE A 604 -8.36 -0.48 -40.38
N VAL A 605 -8.07 -1.79 -40.46
CA VAL A 605 -9.03 -2.88 -40.24
C VAL A 605 -8.58 -3.70 -39.05
N ARG A 606 -9.48 -3.94 -38.10
CA ARG A 606 -9.28 -4.84 -36.98
C ARG A 606 -10.29 -5.98 -37.05
N LEU A 607 -9.79 -7.21 -36.96
CA LEU A 607 -10.62 -8.40 -36.83
C LEU A 607 -11.15 -8.50 -35.38
N GLY A 608 -12.48 -8.44 -35.24
CA GLY A 608 -13.18 -8.70 -33.98
C GLY A 608 -13.54 -10.17 -33.85
N TYR A 609 -14.70 -10.47 -33.26
CA TYR A 609 -15.20 -11.84 -33.09
C TYR A 609 -15.50 -12.51 -34.43
N ILE A 610 -14.91 -13.69 -34.64
CA ILE A 610 -15.14 -14.54 -35.81
C ILE A 610 -15.78 -15.83 -35.34
N SER A 611 -16.99 -16.09 -35.80
CA SER A 611 -17.75 -17.31 -35.55
C SER A 611 -17.63 -18.30 -36.71
N ASN A 612 -18.38 -19.40 -36.63
CA ASN A 612 -18.48 -20.37 -37.72
C ASN A 612 -19.34 -19.89 -38.91
N SER A 613 -20.00 -18.74 -38.81
CA SER A 613 -20.93 -18.24 -39.83
C SER A 613 -20.79 -16.75 -40.14
N GLU A 614 -20.07 -16.00 -39.32
CA GLU A 614 -19.92 -14.56 -39.45
C GLU A 614 -18.56 -14.11 -38.89
N ALA A 615 -17.89 -13.20 -39.59
CA ALA A 615 -16.73 -12.47 -39.10
C ALA A 615 -17.08 -10.99 -38.89
N LYS A 616 -16.79 -10.44 -37.71
CA LYS A 616 -16.93 -9.01 -37.43
C LYS A 616 -15.62 -8.29 -37.67
N MET A 617 -15.67 -7.18 -38.40
CA MET A 617 -14.52 -6.31 -38.63
C MET A 617 -14.84 -4.89 -38.18
N LEU A 618 -13.93 -4.27 -37.42
CA LEU A 618 -13.95 -2.84 -37.15
C LEU A 618 -13.08 -2.15 -38.20
N LEU A 619 -13.67 -1.22 -38.94
CA LEU A 619 -12.98 -0.40 -39.92
C LEU A 619 -12.91 1.03 -39.38
N ARG A 620 -11.76 1.68 -39.51
CA ARG A 620 -11.62 3.13 -39.34
C ARG A 620 -11.18 3.74 -40.66
N GLU A 621 -11.94 4.72 -41.16
CA GLU A 621 -11.56 5.51 -42.34
C GLU A 621 -12.03 6.96 -42.16
N PRO A 622 -11.12 7.89 -41.81
CA PRO A 622 -11.48 9.30 -41.66
C PRO A 622 -11.64 10.04 -43.00
N ASP A 623 -10.97 9.60 -44.07
CA ASP A 623 -11.02 10.27 -45.37
C ASP A 623 -12.30 9.93 -46.13
N GLN A 624 -13.26 10.85 -46.10
CA GLN A 624 -14.55 10.67 -46.78
C GLN A 624 -14.42 10.55 -48.31
N ALA A 625 -13.29 10.96 -48.91
CA ALA A 625 -13.06 10.77 -50.34
C ALA A 625 -12.78 9.30 -50.71
N LYS A 626 -12.47 8.45 -49.72
CA LYS A 626 -12.28 7.00 -49.88
C LYS A 626 -13.54 6.18 -49.60
N MET A 627 -14.65 6.84 -49.27
CA MET A 627 -15.94 6.18 -49.06
C MET A 627 -16.68 5.98 -50.40
N PRO A 628 -17.47 4.90 -50.55
CA PRO A 628 -17.67 3.81 -49.59
C PRO A 628 -16.45 2.88 -49.50
N VAL A 629 -16.18 2.39 -48.29
CA VAL A 629 -15.17 1.34 -48.09
C VAL A 629 -15.85 -0.01 -48.21
N THR A 630 -15.52 -0.77 -49.26
CA THR A 630 -16.03 -2.13 -49.47
C THR A 630 -15.04 -3.16 -48.96
N VAL A 631 -15.55 -4.31 -48.52
CA VAL A 631 -14.76 -5.46 -48.09
C VAL A 631 -15.10 -6.63 -49.00
N GLU A 632 -14.08 -7.17 -49.66
CA GLU A 632 -14.16 -8.40 -50.43
C GLU A 632 -13.47 -9.54 -49.68
N THR A 633 -14.00 -10.75 -49.81
CA THR A 633 -13.39 -11.95 -49.23
C THR A 633 -13.31 -13.10 -50.23
N ARG A 634 -12.41 -14.03 -49.98
CA ARG A 634 -12.35 -15.33 -50.65
C ARG A 634 -11.83 -16.40 -49.70
N ILE A 635 -12.06 -17.67 -50.02
CA ILE A 635 -11.39 -18.80 -49.35
C ILE A 635 -9.95 -18.87 -49.89
N ALA A 636 -8.97 -18.95 -48.99
CA ALA A 636 -7.55 -18.96 -49.35
C ALA A 636 -7.17 -20.22 -50.13
N ASP A 637 -7.63 -21.39 -49.66
CA ASP A 637 -7.35 -22.71 -50.23
C ASP A 637 -8.65 -23.44 -50.60
N PRO A 638 -9.35 -23.03 -51.68
CA PRO A 638 -10.65 -23.60 -52.01
C PRO A 638 -10.54 -25.07 -52.45
N GLN A 639 -11.55 -25.86 -52.13
CA GLN A 639 -11.72 -27.25 -52.58
C GLN A 639 -12.79 -27.38 -53.68
N PRO A 640 -12.42 -27.42 -54.98
CA PRO A 640 -13.37 -27.56 -56.08
C PRO A 640 -14.08 -28.94 -56.09
N PRO A 641 -15.31 -29.05 -56.64
CA PRO A 641 -16.07 -28.01 -57.33
C PRO A 641 -16.96 -27.15 -56.41
N PHE A 642 -16.95 -27.40 -55.10
CA PHE A 642 -17.90 -26.79 -54.16
C PHE A 642 -17.45 -25.41 -53.65
N GLU A 643 -16.15 -25.12 -53.71
CA GLU A 643 -15.54 -23.85 -53.33
C GLU A 643 -14.74 -23.28 -54.52
N ASP A 644 -14.74 -21.96 -54.67
CA ASP A 644 -14.01 -21.25 -55.73
C ASP A 644 -13.10 -20.14 -55.17
N PRO A 645 -12.00 -19.78 -55.86
CA PRO A 645 -11.02 -18.79 -55.40
C PRO A 645 -11.44 -17.33 -55.67
N ILE A 646 -12.69 -17.07 -56.06
CA ILE A 646 -13.10 -15.76 -56.57
C ILE A 646 -13.32 -14.79 -55.40
N TRP A 647 -12.79 -13.58 -55.53
CA TRP A 647 -13.08 -12.47 -54.63
C TRP A 647 -14.56 -12.08 -54.73
N ARG A 648 -15.27 -12.09 -53.59
CA ARG A 648 -16.68 -11.73 -53.51
C ARG A 648 -16.85 -10.54 -52.59
N LEU A 649 -17.65 -9.56 -53.02
CA LEU A 649 -18.10 -8.47 -52.16
C LEU A 649 -18.87 -9.06 -50.97
N ALA A 650 -18.38 -8.81 -49.77
CA ALA A 650 -18.85 -9.43 -48.54
C ALA A 650 -19.52 -8.43 -47.58
N GLY A 651 -19.18 -7.15 -47.71
CA GLY A 651 -19.78 -6.06 -46.94
C GLY A 651 -19.11 -4.73 -47.25
N GLY A 652 -19.45 -3.69 -46.49
CA GLY A 652 -18.83 -2.37 -46.62
C GLY A 652 -19.48 -1.33 -45.71
N LEU A 653 -18.91 -0.13 -45.73
CA LEU A 653 -19.41 1.07 -45.04
C LEU A 653 -19.64 2.17 -46.07
N GLU A 654 -20.83 2.78 -46.03
CA GLU A 654 -21.19 3.89 -46.92
C GLU A 654 -20.56 5.22 -46.47
N SER A 655 -20.48 5.44 -45.15
CA SER A 655 -19.88 6.62 -44.54
C SER A 655 -19.41 6.32 -43.12
N THR A 656 -18.54 7.17 -42.59
CA THR A 656 -18.05 7.15 -41.19
C THR A 656 -18.14 8.57 -40.63
N THR A 657 -18.25 8.73 -39.31
CA THR A 657 -18.43 10.06 -38.69
C THR A 657 -17.50 10.27 -37.50
N SER A 658 -17.25 11.53 -37.13
CA SER A 658 -16.42 11.87 -35.97
C SER A 658 -17.04 11.44 -34.63
N GLU A 659 -18.36 11.17 -34.59
CA GLU A 659 -19.06 10.70 -33.40
C GLU A 659 -18.53 9.34 -32.93
N THR A 660 -18.17 8.45 -33.87
CA THR A 660 -17.54 7.14 -33.59
C THR A 660 -16.03 7.15 -33.84
N ASP A 661 -15.41 8.34 -33.90
CA ASP A 661 -14.00 8.50 -34.30
C ASP A 661 -13.69 7.84 -35.65
N PHE A 662 -14.61 8.04 -36.60
CA PHE A 662 -14.58 7.52 -37.96
C PHE A 662 -14.51 6.00 -38.07
N THR A 663 -15.03 5.30 -37.06
CA THR A 663 -15.12 3.84 -37.05
C THR A 663 -16.51 3.34 -37.47
N GLY A 664 -16.55 2.17 -38.07
CA GLY A 664 -17.77 1.43 -38.39
C GLY A 664 -17.52 -0.08 -38.39
N ILE A 665 -18.60 -0.85 -38.29
CA ILE A 665 -18.54 -2.31 -38.15
C ILE A 665 -19.10 -2.95 -39.40
N VAL A 666 -18.34 -3.89 -39.96
CA VAL A 666 -18.78 -4.72 -41.08
C VAL A 666 -18.94 -6.15 -40.59
N ASN A 667 -20.14 -6.71 -40.76
CA ASN A 667 -20.43 -8.11 -40.48
C ASN A 667 -20.36 -8.89 -41.79
N ILE A 668 -19.45 -9.84 -41.86
CA ILE A 668 -19.16 -10.61 -43.07
C ILE A 668 -19.75 -12.01 -42.93
N PRO A 669 -20.76 -12.38 -43.72
CA PRO A 669 -21.30 -13.73 -43.71
C PRO A 669 -20.28 -14.73 -44.29
N LEU A 670 -20.09 -15.85 -43.60
CA LEU A 670 -19.18 -16.92 -44.01
C LEU A 670 -19.97 -18.06 -44.65
N SER A 671 -19.58 -18.43 -45.87
CA SER A 671 -20.31 -19.37 -46.71
C SER A 671 -20.00 -20.85 -46.44
N SER A 672 -18.83 -21.17 -45.88
CA SER A 672 -18.42 -22.57 -45.67
C SER A 672 -19.04 -23.13 -44.40
N LYS A 673 -19.45 -24.40 -44.46
CA LYS A 673 -19.90 -25.16 -43.28
C LYS A 673 -18.72 -25.69 -42.45
N HIS A 674 -17.54 -25.71 -43.04
CA HIS A 674 -16.29 -26.15 -42.44
C HIS A 674 -15.44 -24.94 -42.05
N THR A 675 -14.51 -25.15 -41.13
CA THR A 675 -13.45 -24.18 -40.86
C THR A 675 -12.61 -24.00 -42.13
N ARG A 676 -12.32 -22.75 -42.49
CA ARG A 676 -11.57 -22.37 -43.69
C ARG A 676 -10.77 -21.09 -43.44
N TRP A 677 -9.60 -21.01 -44.04
CA TRP A 677 -8.88 -19.75 -44.17
C TRP A 677 -9.59 -18.85 -45.18
N TYR A 678 -9.84 -17.61 -44.77
CA TYR A 678 -10.35 -16.54 -45.60
C TYR A 678 -9.28 -15.46 -45.76
N GLU A 679 -9.18 -14.91 -46.96
CA GLU A 679 -8.47 -13.67 -47.21
C GLU A 679 -9.49 -12.55 -47.38
N TYR A 680 -9.16 -11.37 -46.88
CA TYR A 680 -9.96 -10.17 -47.10
C TYR A 680 -9.10 -9.07 -47.74
N ARG A 681 -9.77 -8.20 -48.51
CA ARG A 681 -9.22 -6.94 -49.00
C ARG A 681 -10.28 -5.86 -48.98
N THR A 682 -9.85 -4.62 -48.79
CA THR A 682 -10.75 -3.46 -48.77
C THR A 682 -10.45 -2.50 -49.93
N SER A 683 -11.44 -1.71 -50.35
CA SER A 683 -11.25 -0.69 -51.40
C SER A 683 -10.25 0.40 -51.01
N ASN A 684 -10.01 0.62 -49.71
CA ASN A 684 -9.01 1.54 -49.17
C ASN A 684 -7.66 0.87 -48.85
N ASN A 685 -7.34 -0.24 -49.52
CA ASN A 685 -6.02 -0.87 -49.56
C ASN A 685 -5.54 -1.51 -48.23
N HIS A 686 -6.46 -2.11 -47.46
CA HIS A 686 -6.11 -3.04 -46.39
C HIS A 686 -6.33 -4.48 -46.84
N THR A 687 -5.45 -5.38 -46.41
CA THR A 687 -5.58 -6.82 -46.66
C THR A 687 -5.22 -7.59 -45.41
N GLY A 688 -5.66 -8.85 -45.34
CA GLY A 688 -5.31 -9.75 -44.26
C GLY A 688 -5.97 -11.11 -44.44
N ARG A 689 -5.80 -11.97 -43.44
CA ARG A 689 -6.37 -13.32 -43.45
C ARG A 689 -6.94 -13.69 -42.08
N PHE A 690 -7.93 -14.56 -42.06
CA PHE A 690 -8.48 -15.10 -40.82
C PHE A 690 -9.00 -16.52 -41.01
N LEU A 691 -9.09 -17.26 -39.92
CA LEU A 691 -9.64 -18.61 -39.89
C LEU A 691 -11.06 -18.57 -39.34
N SER A 692 -12.04 -19.17 -40.04
CA SER A 692 -13.39 -19.29 -39.49
C SER A 692 -13.42 -20.25 -38.31
N ALA A 693 -14.17 -19.91 -37.26
CA ALA A 693 -14.18 -20.74 -36.06
C ALA A 693 -14.90 -22.07 -36.30
N PRO A 694 -14.43 -23.19 -35.71
CA PRO A 694 -15.17 -24.43 -35.72
C PRO A 694 -16.45 -24.30 -34.90
N ARG A 695 -17.46 -25.08 -35.27
CA ARG A 695 -18.74 -25.10 -34.53
C ARG A 695 -18.53 -25.55 -33.07
N PRO A 696 -19.39 -25.10 -32.14
CA PRO A 696 -19.40 -25.61 -30.77
C PRO A 696 -19.38 -27.15 -30.74
N GLY A 697 -18.43 -27.72 -30.01
CA GLY A 697 -18.20 -29.15 -29.84
C GLY A 697 -17.37 -29.84 -30.93
N GLN A 698 -16.87 -29.12 -31.94
CA GLN A 698 -16.15 -29.70 -33.09
C GLN A 698 -14.70 -29.22 -33.15
N LEU A 699 -13.80 -30.11 -33.56
CA LEU A 699 -12.44 -29.76 -33.95
C LEU A 699 -12.36 -29.67 -35.48
N SER A 700 -11.36 -28.97 -35.99
CA SER A 700 -11.19 -28.74 -37.43
C SER A 700 -10.03 -29.55 -37.98
N ASP A 701 -10.24 -30.19 -39.14
CA ASP A 701 -9.19 -30.88 -39.88
C ASP A 701 -8.18 -29.88 -40.49
N GLU A 702 -8.58 -28.65 -40.80
CA GLU A 702 -7.65 -27.59 -41.28
C GLU A 702 -6.56 -27.22 -40.27
N THR A 703 -6.76 -27.60 -39.01
CA THR A 703 -5.85 -27.33 -37.90
C THR A 703 -5.33 -28.62 -37.28
N ASP A 704 -5.35 -29.73 -38.03
CA ASP A 704 -4.92 -31.06 -37.58
C ASP A 704 -5.61 -31.50 -36.27
N GLY A 705 -6.89 -31.15 -36.11
CA GLY A 705 -7.65 -31.47 -34.90
C GLY A 705 -7.29 -30.61 -33.68
N LYS A 706 -6.54 -29.52 -33.85
CA LYS A 706 -6.16 -28.60 -32.77
C LYS A 706 -7.03 -27.36 -32.74
N PHE A 707 -7.38 -26.90 -31.54
CA PHE A 707 -8.05 -25.62 -31.31
C PHE A 707 -7.13 -24.71 -30.50
N THR A 708 -6.47 -23.76 -31.15
CA THR A 708 -5.49 -22.86 -30.50
C THR A 708 -6.04 -21.44 -30.37
N PHE A 709 -5.93 -20.86 -29.18
CA PHE A 709 -6.14 -19.43 -28.94
C PHE A 709 -5.03 -18.86 -28.05
N LEU A 710 -4.88 -17.54 -28.03
CA LEU A 710 -3.86 -16.84 -27.26
C LEU A 710 -4.47 -16.01 -26.14
N SER A 711 -3.69 -15.70 -25.11
CA SER A 711 -4.09 -14.71 -24.10
C SER A 711 -2.92 -13.94 -23.49
N THR A 712 -3.15 -12.65 -23.21
CA THR A 712 -2.24 -11.70 -22.54
C THR A 712 -3.01 -10.42 -22.16
N SER A 713 -2.34 -9.40 -21.62
CA SER A 713 -2.86 -8.07 -21.28
C SER A 713 -1.72 -7.04 -21.26
N CYS A 714 -2.02 -5.76 -21.02
CA CYS A 714 -1.04 -4.70 -20.75
C CYS A 714 -0.10 -4.36 -21.92
N ILE A 715 -0.40 -3.26 -22.61
CA ILE A 715 0.46 -2.63 -23.64
C ILE A 715 0.81 -1.20 -23.23
N LEU A 716 2.06 -0.98 -22.83
CA LEU A 716 2.66 0.35 -22.82
C LEU A 716 3.56 0.52 -24.05
N PRO A 717 3.16 1.33 -25.04
CA PRO A 717 3.99 1.60 -26.20
C PRO A 717 5.35 2.16 -25.79
N ARG A 718 6.36 1.84 -26.61
CA ARG A 718 7.75 2.28 -26.49
C ARG A 718 8.40 1.88 -25.17
N PHE A 719 7.94 0.79 -24.56
CA PHE A 719 8.59 0.18 -23.41
C PHE A 719 9.33 -1.11 -23.81
N PRO A 720 10.59 -1.33 -23.36
CA PRO A 720 11.45 -0.36 -22.69
C PRO A 720 11.82 0.80 -23.63
N TYR A 721 12.07 1.98 -23.06
CA TYR A 721 12.38 3.18 -23.85
C TYR A 721 13.65 2.99 -24.69
N ASN A 722 13.50 3.19 -26.00
CA ASN A 722 14.60 3.26 -26.95
C ASN A 722 14.44 4.53 -27.81
N PRO A 723 15.39 5.49 -27.76
CA PRO A 723 15.31 6.73 -28.54
C PRO A 723 15.39 6.49 -30.06
N LEU A 724 15.98 5.37 -30.48
CA LEU A 724 16.16 4.99 -31.89
C LEU A 724 14.97 4.23 -32.46
N ASP A 725 14.07 3.73 -31.62
CA ASP A 725 12.87 3.02 -32.06
C ASP A 725 11.74 4.02 -32.38
N HIS A 726 10.73 3.55 -33.13
CA HIS A 726 9.54 4.34 -33.43
C HIS A 726 8.85 4.78 -32.13
N ALA A 727 8.25 5.98 -32.11
CA ALA A 727 7.64 6.51 -30.90
C ALA A 727 6.42 5.70 -30.41
N LEU A 728 5.84 4.90 -31.30
CA LEU A 728 4.69 4.01 -31.06
C LEU A 728 5.08 2.52 -31.13
N ALA A 729 6.37 2.18 -31.12
CA ALA A 729 6.81 0.79 -31.21
C ALA A 729 6.29 -0.06 -30.04
N ILE A 730 5.93 -1.31 -30.30
CA ILE A 730 5.48 -2.28 -29.29
C ILE A 730 6.29 -3.56 -29.50
N PRO A 731 7.48 -3.68 -28.90
CA PRO A 731 8.36 -4.85 -29.05
C PRO A 731 7.68 -6.20 -28.83
N GLY A 732 6.74 -6.28 -27.89
CA GLY A 732 5.94 -7.48 -27.64
C GLY A 732 5.11 -7.95 -28.82
N LEU A 733 4.62 -7.04 -29.66
CA LEU A 733 3.93 -7.41 -30.90
C LEU A 733 4.89 -7.98 -31.94
N ARG A 734 6.18 -7.60 -31.93
CA ARG A 734 7.21 -8.24 -32.79
C ARG A 734 7.41 -9.69 -32.37
N HIS A 735 7.56 -9.93 -31.07
CA HIS A 735 7.68 -11.28 -30.52
C HIS A 735 6.45 -12.15 -30.85
N LEU A 736 5.25 -11.56 -30.76
CA LEU A 736 4.02 -12.25 -31.14
C LEU A 736 3.97 -12.51 -32.65
N ALA A 737 4.30 -11.54 -33.50
CA ALA A 737 4.34 -11.69 -34.95
C ALA A 737 5.28 -12.82 -35.40
N ASP A 738 6.44 -12.95 -34.75
CA ASP A 738 7.41 -14.00 -35.05
C ASP A 738 6.86 -15.41 -34.76
N LYS A 739 6.02 -15.55 -33.71
CA LYS A 739 5.48 -16.85 -33.29
C LYS A 739 4.13 -17.19 -33.90
N LEU A 740 3.30 -16.20 -34.18
CA LEU A 740 1.92 -16.36 -34.62
C LEU A 740 1.75 -17.36 -35.78
N PRO A 741 2.57 -17.34 -36.86
CA PRO A 741 2.42 -18.29 -37.97
C PRO A 741 2.57 -19.75 -37.56
N SER A 742 3.37 -20.05 -36.53
CA SER A 742 3.63 -21.41 -36.07
C SER A 742 2.57 -21.96 -35.11
N LEU A 743 1.75 -21.08 -34.51
CA LEU A 743 0.79 -21.45 -33.47
C LEU A 743 -0.58 -21.87 -34.03
N GLY A 744 -0.93 -21.40 -35.24
CA GLY A 744 -2.26 -21.65 -35.81
C GLY A 744 -3.41 -21.09 -34.96
N ALA A 745 -3.17 -19.97 -34.27
CA ALA A 745 -4.14 -19.39 -33.34
C ALA A 745 -5.35 -18.79 -34.07
N GLN A 746 -6.55 -19.03 -33.54
CA GLN A 746 -7.81 -18.53 -34.10
C GLN A 746 -8.10 -17.10 -33.62
N PHE A 747 -7.82 -16.80 -32.35
CA PHE A 747 -8.03 -15.50 -31.75
C PHE A 747 -7.11 -15.24 -30.55
N MET A 748 -7.01 -13.98 -30.17
CA MET A 748 -6.40 -13.47 -28.94
C MET A 748 -7.52 -13.05 -27.96
N LEU A 749 -7.47 -13.57 -26.73
CA LEU A 749 -8.19 -13.00 -25.59
C LEU A 749 -7.28 -12.00 -24.88
N PHE A 750 -7.51 -10.72 -25.13
CA PHE A 750 -6.75 -9.64 -24.54
C PHE A 750 -7.46 -9.12 -23.29
N LEU A 751 -6.85 -9.32 -22.12
CA LEU A 751 -7.50 -9.21 -20.82
C LEU A 751 -7.46 -7.79 -20.23
N GLY A 752 -7.44 -6.78 -21.10
CA GLY A 752 -7.44 -5.35 -20.76
C GLY A 752 -6.05 -4.72 -20.67
N ASP A 753 -6.02 -3.44 -20.30
CA ASP A 753 -4.87 -2.54 -20.41
C ASP A 753 -4.32 -2.44 -21.85
N PHE A 754 -5.23 -2.34 -22.83
CA PHE A 754 -4.83 -2.15 -24.23
C PHE A 754 -4.21 -0.76 -24.45
N ILE A 755 -4.62 0.20 -23.65
CA ILE A 755 -4.00 1.52 -23.53
C ILE A 755 -3.65 1.80 -22.07
N TYR A 756 -2.69 2.69 -21.85
CA TYR A 756 -2.44 3.30 -20.55
C TYR A 756 -2.74 4.79 -20.62
N ILE A 757 -3.85 5.24 -20.00
CA ILE A 757 -4.24 6.66 -20.02
C ILE A 757 -3.43 7.53 -19.04
N ASP A 758 -2.81 6.92 -18.03
CA ASP A 758 -2.22 7.58 -16.86
C ASP A 758 -0.74 7.29 -16.61
N VAL A 759 -0.18 6.26 -17.25
CA VAL A 759 1.24 5.91 -17.18
C VAL A 759 1.93 6.22 -18.51
N PRO A 760 3.13 6.83 -18.51
CA PRO A 760 3.85 7.39 -17.36
C PRO A 760 3.30 8.74 -16.87
N SER A 761 2.34 9.35 -17.57
CA SER A 761 1.67 10.57 -17.13
C SER A 761 0.29 10.70 -17.77
N ARG A 762 -0.72 11.07 -16.98
CA ARG A 762 -2.04 11.47 -17.49
C ARG A 762 -1.97 12.87 -18.09
N PHE A 763 -2.27 13.01 -19.38
CA PHE A 763 -2.28 14.31 -20.07
C PHE A 763 -3.68 14.93 -20.19
N GLY A 764 -4.75 14.13 -20.06
CA GLY A 764 -6.12 14.59 -20.19
C GLY A 764 -7.13 13.56 -19.69
N LYS A 765 -8.39 13.98 -19.61
CA LYS A 765 -9.55 13.14 -19.23
C LYS A 765 -10.69 13.21 -20.25
N SER A 766 -10.48 13.91 -21.37
CA SER A 766 -11.47 14.05 -22.44
C SER A 766 -11.55 12.78 -23.27
N ILE A 767 -12.71 12.57 -23.91
CA ILE A 767 -12.91 11.46 -24.84
C ILE A 767 -11.83 11.40 -25.95
N ASP A 768 -11.41 12.57 -26.44
CA ASP A 768 -10.39 12.67 -27.50
C ASP A 768 -9.02 12.19 -27.04
N GLU A 769 -8.71 12.33 -25.74
CA GLU A 769 -7.46 11.82 -25.17
C GLU A 769 -7.43 10.29 -25.22
N TYR A 770 -8.50 9.62 -24.78
CA TYR A 770 -8.63 8.16 -24.87
C TYR A 770 -8.58 7.69 -26.31
N ARG A 771 -9.31 8.36 -27.21
CA ARG A 771 -9.32 8.04 -28.64
C ARG A 771 -7.92 8.14 -29.26
N MET A 772 -7.15 9.19 -28.94
CA MET A 772 -5.77 9.32 -29.41
C MET A 772 -4.91 8.14 -28.96
N GLN A 773 -5.03 7.69 -27.70
CA GLN A 773 -4.26 6.53 -27.21
C GLN A 773 -4.61 5.24 -27.96
N TYR A 774 -5.90 4.98 -28.24
CA TYR A 774 -6.30 3.86 -29.08
C TYR A 774 -5.70 3.96 -30.49
N ARG A 775 -5.83 5.12 -31.14
CA ARG A 775 -5.23 5.36 -32.47
C ARG A 775 -3.73 5.13 -32.45
N GLN A 776 -3.02 5.55 -31.41
CA GLN A 776 -1.58 5.36 -31.26
C GLN A 776 -1.17 3.88 -31.19
N VAL A 777 -1.91 3.05 -30.47
CA VAL A 777 -1.64 1.60 -30.45
C VAL A 777 -1.88 0.97 -31.83
N TYR A 778 -2.98 1.32 -32.50
CA TYR A 778 -3.27 0.84 -33.86
C TYR A 778 -2.32 1.38 -34.93
N ALA A 779 -1.75 2.57 -34.70
CA ALA A 779 -0.75 3.20 -35.55
C ALA A 779 0.67 2.69 -35.31
N SER A 780 0.85 1.78 -34.34
CA SER A 780 2.13 1.14 -34.15
C SER A 780 2.56 0.43 -35.43
N PRO A 781 3.83 0.60 -35.88
CA PRO A 781 4.35 -0.17 -37.00
C PRO A 781 4.36 -1.69 -36.72
N ASP A 782 4.30 -2.07 -35.45
CA ASP A 782 4.31 -3.47 -35.01
C ASP A 782 2.90 -4.08 -34.95
N TRP A 783 1.84 -3.28 -35.15
CA TRP A 783 0.45 -3.76 -35.13
C TRP A 783 0.09 -4.60 -36.36
N ALA A 784 0.37 -4.10 -37.56
CA ALA A 784 -0.10 -4.71 -38.81
C ALA A 784 0.26 -6.22 -38.97
N PRO A 785 1.48 -6.68 -38.63
CA PRO A 785 1.84 -8.10 -38.73
C PRO A 785 0.93 -9.05 -37.92
N VAL A 786 0.35 -8.56 -36.83
CA VAL A 786 -0.49 -9.34 -35.92
C VAL A 786 -1.98 -9.01 -36.10
N GLY A 787 -2.34 -7.72 -36.01
CA GLY A 787 -3.72 -7.25 -35.94
C GLY A 787 -4.56 -7.44 -37.20
N GLN A 788 -3.92 -7.53 -38.38
CA GLN A 788 -4.60 -7.84 -39.64
C GLN A 788 -4.85 -9.34 -39.84
N ASN A 789 -4.18 -10.20 -39.05
CA ASN A 789 -4.14 -11.65 -39.28
C ASN A 789 -4.65 -12.47 -38.09
N LEU A 790 -5.04 -11.83 -37.00
CA LEU A 790 -5.52 -12.46 -35.78
C LEU A 790 -6.80 -11.76 -35.32
N SER A 791 -7.81 -12.52 -34.94
CA SER A 791 -9.00 -11.99 -34.27
C SER A 791 -8.65 -11.56 -32.85
N TRP A 792 -9.11 -10.38 -32.42
CA TRP A 792 -8.89 -9.90 -31.06
C TRP A 792 -10.22 -9.74 -30.33
N ILE A 793 -10.31 -10.30 -29.13
CA ILE A 793 -11.47 -10.19 -28.24
C ILE A 793 -10.98 -9.60 -26.92
N HIS A 794 -11.68 -8.58 -26.42
CA HIS A 794 -11.19 -7.76 -25.30
C HIS A 794 -12.06 -7.87 -24.07
N VAL A 795 -11.42 -7.77 -22.91
CA VAL A 795 -12.04 -7.46 -21.62
C VAL A 795 -11.66 -6.03 -21.21
N LEU A 796 -12.51 -5.38 -20.40
CA LEU A 796 -12.24 -4.06 -19.84
C LEU A 796 -11.36 -4.19 -18.59
N ASP A 797 -10.33 -3.37 -18.47
CA ASP A 797 -9.53 -3.22 -17.24
C ASP A 797 -9.41 -1.75 -16.83
N ASP A 798 -8.62 -1.46 -15.80
CA ASP A 798 -8.56 -0.15 -15.18
C ASP A 798 -7.77 0.86 -16.00
N HIS A 799 -6.67 0.54 -16.67
CA HIS A 799 -5.93 1.57 -17.42
C HIS A 799 -6.63 2.07 -18.69
N GLU A 800 -7.71 1.42 -19.13
CA GLU A 800 -8.68 2.01 -20.05
C GLU A 800 -9.49 3.17 -19.45
N ILE A 801 -9.52 3.32 -18.12
CA ILE A 801 -10.30 4.31 -17.35
C ILE A 801 -9.39 5.16 -16.44
N SER A 802 -8.80 4.53 -15.42
CA SER A 802 -7.83 5.05 -14.47
C SER A 802 -7.32 3.89 -13.60
N ASN A 803 -6.04 3.89 -13.27
CA ASN A 803 -5.39 2.92 -12.37
C ASN A 803 -6.24 2.64 -11.11
N ASP A 804 -6.40 1.35 -10.77
CA ASP A 804 -7.21 0.79 -9.69
C ASP A 804 -8.70 1.21 -9.68
N TRP A 805 -9.33 1.47 -10.85
CA TRP A 805 -10.70 2.03 -10.95
C TRP A 805 -11.78 1.25 -10.16
N ASP A 806 -12.32 1.82 -9.09
CA ASP A 806 -13.32 1.16 -8.21
C ASP A 806 -14.60 2.01 -7.97
N ALA A 807 -14.82 3.00 -8.84
CA ALA A 807 -15.85 4.03 -8.68
C ALA A 807 -17.08 3.81 -9.58
N ASN A 808 -17.32 2.56 -10.02
CA ASN A 808 -18.46 2.17 -10.86
C ASN A 808 -18.56 3.08 -12.10
N ASN A 809 -19.76 3.53 -12.49
CA ASN A 809 -19.98 4.33 -13.69
C ASN A 809 -19.80 5.87 -13.50
N SER A 810 -19.03 6.30 -12.50
CA SER A 810 -18.89 7.72 -12.13
C SER A 810 -17.66 8.42 -12.74
N GLY A 811 -17.51 9.73 -12.56
CA GLY A 811 -16.31 10.49 -12.95
C GLY A 811 -15.92 10.33 -14.43
N VAL A 812 -14.70 9.87 -14.68
CA VAL A 812 -14.13 9.69 -16.04
C VAL A 812 -14.68 8.48 -16.79
N TYR A 813 -15.46 7.61 -16.15
CA TYR A 813 -15.91 6.33 -16.71
C TYR A 813 -16.58 6.49 -18.08
N GLN A 814 -17.51 7.43 -18.23
CA GLN A 814 -18.22 7.61 -19.52
C GLN A 814 -17.28 8.04 -20.65
N ALA A 815 -16.32 8.92 -20.35
CA ALA A 815 -15.32 9.37 -21.33
C ALA A 815 -14.33 8.26 -21.73
N ALA A 816 -14.13 7.27 -20.85
CA ALA A 816 -13.24 6.12 -21.04
C ALA A 816 -13.92 4.95 -21.77
N VAL A 817 -15.09 4.53 -21.28
CA VAL A 817 -15.78 3.33 -21.74
C VAL A 817 -16.42 3.52 -23.10
N GLN A 818 -16.80 4.75 -23.48
CA GLN A 818 -17.30 5.00 -24.84
C GLN A 818 -16.23 4.71 -25.92
N PRO A 819 -14.99 5.26 -25.86
CA PRO A 819 -13.90 4.85 -26.74
C PRO A 819 -13.61 3.36 -26.70
N TRP A 820 -13.57 2.73 -25.52
CA TRP A 820 -13.38 1.28 -25.42
C TRP A 820 -14.50 0.50 -26.15
N ALA A 821 -15.76 0.91 -26.01
CA ALA A 821 -16.87 0.31 -26.73
C ALA A 821 -16.71 0.42 -28.25
N THR A 822 -16.37 1.63 -28.72
CA THR A 822 -16.13 1.93 -30.14
C THR A 822 -14.99 1.10 -30.71
N TYR A 823 -13.84 1.07 -30.05
CA TYR A 823 -12.63 0.42 -30.57
C TYR A 823 -12.56 -1.07 -30.31
N GLN A 824 -13.22 -1.57 -29.26
CA GLN A 824 -13.08 -2.94 -28.77
C GLN A 824 -14.42 -3.67 -28.69
N ALA A 825 -15.31 -3.17 -27.82
CA ALA A 825 -16.42 -3.95 -27.30
C ALA A 825 -17.57 -4.17 -28.29
N ASN A 826 -17.76 -3.30 -29.29
CA ASN A 826 -18.84 -3.46 -30.25
C ASN A 826 -18.58 -4.59 -31.28
N VAL A 827 -17.33 -4.98 -31.47
CA VAL A 827 -16.95 -6.14 -32.31
C VAL A 827 -16.57 -7.37 -31.49
N ASN A 828 -16.76 -7.34 -30.17
CA ASN A 828 -16.66 -8.52 -29.31
C ASN A 828 -17.77 -9.56 -29.62
N PRO A 829 -17.68 -10.76 -29.00
CA PRO A 829 -18.72 -11.76 -29.06
C PRO A 829 -20.08 -11.24 -28.57
N PRO A 830 -21.15 -12.04 -28.72
CA PRO A 830 -22.44 -11.72 -28.13
C PRO A 830 -22.36 -11.45 -26.62
N LYS A 831 -23.18 -10.50 -26.14
CA LYS A 831 -23.34 -10.23 -24.71
C LYS A 831 -23.84 -11.50 -23.99
N ALA A 832 -23.54 -11.61 -22.70
CA ALA A 832 -23.98 -12.75 -21.91
C ALA A 832 -25.51 -12.93 -21.93
N LEU A 833 -25.94 -14.18 -21.85
CA LEU A 833 -27.35 -14.50 -21.70
C LEU A 833 -27.80 -14.14 -20.29
N ARG A 834 -29.00 -13.57 -20.19
CA ARG A 834 -29.66 -13.33 -18.91
C ARG A 834 -29.95 -14.66 -18.22
N ALA A 835 -29.60 -14.77 -16.94
CA ALA A 835 -29.94 -15.90 -16.10
C ALA A 835 -31.42 -16.29 -16.20
N GLY A 836 -31.69 -17.59 -16.28
CA GLY A 836 -33.03 -18.12 -16.52
C GLY A 836 -33.54 -17.98 -17.96
N SER A 837 -32.74 -17.45 -18.90
CA SER A 837 -33.06 -17.41 -20.33
C SER A 837 -32.06 -18.21 -21.17
N ASN A 838 -32.57 -18.90 -22.19
CA ASN A 838 -31.76 -19.65 -23.16
C ASN A 838 -31.43 -18.85 -24.43
N SER A 839 -31.96 -17.63 -24.59
CA SER A 839 -31.81 -16.84 -25.81
C SER A 839 -31.72 -15.33 -25.60
N ALA A 840 -32.27 -14.79 -24.50
CA ALA A 840 -32.26 -13.36 -24.26
C ALA A 840 -30.89 -12.91 -23.73
N GLN A 841 -30.25 -12.00 -24.46
CA GLN A 841 -29.02 -11.33 -24.03
C GLN A 841 -29.32 -10.24 -23.00
N ARG A 842 -28.40 -10.03 -22.07
CA ARG A 842 -28.44 -8.96 -21.07
C ARG A 842 -28.24 -7.60 -21.75
N GLN A 843 -29.24 -6.73 -21.63
CA GLN A 843 -29.16 -5.37 -22.16
C GLN A 843 -28.16 -4.54 -21.35
N GLY A 844 -27.40 -3.67 -22.01
CA GLY A 844 -26.40 -2.82 -21.34
C GLY A 844 -25.15 -3.54 -20.81
N ALA A 845 -25.09 -4.88 -20.87
CA ALA A 845 -23.93 -5.63 -20.38
C ALA A 845 -22.64 -5.29 -21.12
N THR A 846 -21.54 -5.26 -20.36
CA THR A 846 -20.14 -5.15 -20.79
C THR A 846 -19.39 -6.50 -20.68
N TRP A 847 -20.10 -7.56 -20.28
CA TRP A 847 -19.60 -8.94 -20.21
C TRP A 847 -20.20 -9.81 -21.33
N TYR A 848 -19.44 -10.82 -21.76
CA TYR A 848 -19.71 -11.55 -23.00
C TYR A 848 -19.66 -13.07 -22.80
N THR A 849 -20.33 -13.81 -23.68
CA THR A 849 -20.20 -15.27 -23.72
C THR A 849 -20.27 -15.80 -25.14
N PHE A 850 -19.52 -16.85 -25.42
CA PHE A 850 -19.58 -17.58 -26.68
C PHE A 850 -19.09 -19.01 -26.49
N ALA A 851 -19.30 -19.85 -27.50
CA ALA A 851 -18.76 -21.20 -27.55
C ALA A 851 -18.20 -21.46 -28.93
N GLN A 852 -17.00 -22.03 -28.99
CA GLN A 852 -16.29 -22.35 -30.22
C GLN A 852 -15.41 -23.57 -30.00
N GLY A 853 -15.43 -24.46 -30.98
CA GLY A 853 -14.76 -25.74 -30.88
C GLY A 853 -15.02 -26.47 -29.55
N PRO A 854 -14.00 -26.99 -28.86
CA PRO A 854 -14.16 -27.81 -27.66
C PRO A 854 -14.42 -27.01 -26.36
N ALA A 855 -14.61 -25.69 -26.45
CA ALA A 855 -14.68 -24.81 -25.28
C ALA A 855 -15.86 -23.81 -25.34
N SER A 856 -16.33 -23.42 -24.15
CA SER A 856 -17.18 -22.26 -23.94
C SER A 856 -16.46 -21.21 -23.11
N PHE A 857 -16.77 -19.94 -23.37
CA PHE A 857 -16.06 -18.79 -22.82
C PHE A 857 -17.04 -17.85 -22.10
N PHE A 858 -16.60 -17.32 -20.97
CA PHE A 858 -17.25 -16.21 -20.27
C PHE A 858 -16.23 -15.12 -19.99
N LEU A 859 -16.49 -13.93 -20.50
CA LEU A 859 -15.61 -12.76 -20.40
C LEU A 859 -16.24 -11.81 -19.40
N MET A 860 -15.59 -11.65 -18.24
CA MET A 860 -16.07 -10.82 -17.15
C MET A 860 -15.76 -9.35 -17.40
N ASP A 861 -16.61 -8.46 -16.92
CA ASP A 861 -16.22 -7.12 -16.52
C ASP A 861 -15.94 -7.12 -15.00
N THR A 862 -14.71 -6.76 -14.62
CA THR A 862 -14.27 -6.72 -13.21
C THR A 862 -13.99 -5.29 -12.73
N ARG A 863 -14.44 -4.26 -13.46
CA ARG A 863 -14.19 -2.84 -13.12
C ARG A 863 -15.47 -2.03 -12.99
N SER A 864 -16.44 -2.25 -13.87
CA SER A 864 -17.61 -1.37 -13.97
C SER A 864 -18.59 -1.53 -12.82
N TYR A 865 -18.66 -2.71 -12.20
CA TYR A 865 -19.71 -3.03 -11.21
C TYR A 865 -19.17 -3.38 -9.83
N ARG A 866 -17.85 -3.37 -9.65
CA ARG A 866 -17.24 -3.77 -8.39
C ARG A 866 -17.47 -2.74 -7.28
N SER A 867 -17.49 -3.25 -6.07
CA SER A 867 -17.47 -2.43 -4.86
C SER A 867 -16.11 -1.74 -4.68
N PRO A 868 -16.06 -0.59 -3.99
CA PRO A 868 -14.81 0.10 -3.72
C PRO A 868 -13.76 -0.78 -3.00
N ASN A 869 -12.50 -0.66 -3.39
CA ASN A 869 -11.35 -1.38 -2.84
C ASN A 869 -11.14 -1.14 -1.34
N LYS A 870 -11.70 -0.05 -0.80
CA LYS A 870 -11.70 0.28 0.64
C LYS A 870 -12.63 -0.58 1.49
N VAL A 871 -13.61 -1.27 0.90
CA VAL A 871 -14.55 -2.15 1.62
C VAL A 871 -13.79 -3.39 2.12
N PRO A 872 -14.02 -3.87 3.36
CA PRO A 872 -13.37 -5.06 3.91
C PRO A 872 -13.55 -6.33 3.06
N PHE A 873 -12.62 -7.27 3.12
CA PHE A 873 -12.61 -8.44 2.20
C PHE A 873 -13.71 -9.47 2.50
N GLU A 874 -14.13 -9.54 3.76
CA GLU A 874 -15.10 -10.49 4.30
C GLU A 874 -16.53 -9.92 4.33
N ASP A 875 -16.71 -8.69 3.84
CA ASP A 875 -18.02 -8.06 3.75
C ASP A 875 -18.88 -8.83 2.72
N GLU A 876 -20.03 -9.35 3.16
CA GLU A 876 -20.92 -10.18 2.35
C GLU A 876 -21.52 -9.43 1.15
N GLU A 877 -21.61 -8.10 1.25
CA GLU A 877 -22.15 -7.25 0.18
C GLU A 877 -21.06 -6.78 -0.79
N LYS A 878 -19.78 -7.04 -0.48
CA LYS A 878 -18.67 -6.66 -1.37
C LYS A 878 -18.64 -7.57 -2.59
N THR A 879 -18.79 -6.96 -3.76
CA THR A 879 -18.93 -7.68 -5.03
C THR A 879 -17.88 -7.23 -6.04
N MET A 880 -17.33 -8.17 -6.82
CA MET A 880 -16.45 -7.89 -7.96
C MET A 880 -17.29 -7.68 -9.23
N LEU A 881 -18.29 -8.53 -9.44
CA LEU A 881 -19.06 -8.57 -10.68
C LEU A 881 -20.34 -7.73 -10.63
N GLY A 882 -20.81 -7.34 -9.45
CA GLY A 882 -22.17 -6.86 -9.27
C GLY A 882 -23.21 -7.98 -9.38
N ALA A 883 -24.44 -7.68 -8.95
CA ALA A 883 -25.49 -8.70 -8.81
C ALA A 883 -25.88 -9.37 -10.15
N GLU A 884 -26.09 -8.59 -11.22
CA GLU A 884 -26.58 -9.13 -12.49
C GLU A 884 -25.57 -10.02 -13.22
N GLN A 885 -24.31 -9.58 -13.26
CA GLN A 885 -23.25 -10.35 -13.90
C GLN A 885 -22.89 -11.59 -13.09
N LEU A 886 -22.89 -11.51 -11.76
CA LEU A 886 -22.71 -12.68 -10.90
C LEU A 886 -23.81 -13.72 -11.16
N GLU A 887 -25.07 -13.28 -11.27
CA GLU A 887 -26.19 -14.16 -11.60
C GLU A 887 -26.01 -14.84 -12.97
N ASP A 888 -25.67 -14.08 -14.01
CA ASP A 888 -25.41 -14.59 -15.36
C ASP A 888 -24.24 -15.58 -15.39
N PHE A 889 -23.19 -15.27 -14.65
CA PHE A 889 -21.99 -16.09 -14.60
C PHE A 889 -22.25 -17.43 -13.91
N LEU A 890 -22.94 -17.42 -12.77
CA LEU A 890 -23.33 -18.64 -12.07
C LEU A 890 -24.29 -19.49 -12.90
N ALA A 891 -25.25 -18.87 -13.60
CA ALA A 891 -26.14 -19.56 -14.53
C ALA A 891 -25.38 -20.18 -15.71
N TRP A 892 -24.40 -19.48 -16.26
CA TRP A 892 -23.54 -20.00 -17.33
C TRP A 892 -22.69 -21.17 -16.85
N LEU A 893 -22.09 -21.09 -15.66
CA LEU A 893 -21.35 -22.21 -15.06
C LEU A 893 -22.26 -23.42 -14.89
N ALA A 894 -23.48 -23.24 -14.37
CA ALA A 894 -24.46 -24.31 -14.13
C ALA A 894 -25.03 -24.92 -15.41
N ARG A 895 -25.06 -24.20 -16.54
CA ARG A 895 -25.65 -24.69 -17.80
C ARG A 895 -24.94 -25.93 -18.36
N PRO A 896 -25.67 -26.96 -18.81
CA PRO A 896 -25.09 -28.05 -19.61
C PRO A 896 -24.49 -27.54 -20.92
N GLU A 897 -23.33 -28.07 -21.32
CA GLU A 897 -22.71 -27.71 -22.60
C GLU A 897 -23.08 -28.66 -23.73
N PRO A 898 -23.12 -28.17 -24.99
CA PRO A 898 -23.25 -29.01 -26.17
C PRO A 898 -22.25 -30.17 -26.20
N ARG A 899 -22.65 -31.27 -26.86
CA ARG A 899 -21.78 -32.44 -27.04
C ARG A 899 -20.46 -32.04 -27.70
N GLY A 900 -19.35 -32.45 -27.09
CA GLY A 900 -17.99 -32.18 -27.57
C GLY A 900 -17.29 -31.03 -26.85
N ILE A 901 -18.02 -30.15 -26.16
CA ILE A 901 -17.42 -29.14 -25.30
C ILE A 901 -17.02 -29.78 -23.97
N ARG A 902 -15.73 -29.67 -23.64
CA ARG A 902 -15.13 -30.21 -22.41
C ARG A 902 -14.50 -29.15 -21.52
N TRP A 903 -14.38 -27.92 -22.00
CA TRP A 903 -13.72 -26.82 -21.29
C TRP A 903 -14.65 -25.62 -21.11
N LYS A 904 -14.67 -25.08 -19.90
CA LYS A 904 -15.23 -23.77 -19.56
C LYS A 904 -14.07 -22.84 -19.24
N ILE A 905 -13.92 -21.80 -20.04
CA ILE A 905 -12.83 -20.83 -19.94
C ILE A 905 -13.40 -19.51 -19.47
N VAL A 906 -12.82 -18.97 -18.41
CA VAL A 906 -13.23 -17.72 -17.77
C VAL A 906 -12.13 -16.70 -17.96
N ALA A 907 -12.47 -15.56 -18.54
CA ALA A 907 -11.54 -14.45 -18.74
C ALA A 907 -11.87 -13.34 -17.74
N SER A 908 -10.90 -13.04 -16.88
CA SER A 908 -10.92 -11.97 -15.87
C SER A 908 -9.81 -10.99 -16.20
N SER A 909 -9.99 -9.67 -16.01
CA SER A 909 -8.87 -8.73 -16.22
C SER A 909 -7.82 -8.86 -15.11
N VAL A 910 -8.30 -9.00 -13.86
CA VAL A 910 -7.46 -9.15 -12.67
C VAL A 910 -7.28 -10.62 -12.24
N PRO A 911 -6.18 -10.97 -11.57
CA PRO A 911 -5.97 -12.31 -11.02
C PRO A 911 -7.04 -12.74 -10.03
N PHE A 912 -7.47 -13.99 -10.18
CA PHE A 912 -8.33 -14.74 -9.30
C PHE A 912 -7.60 -15.22 -8.04
N THR A 913 -6.31 -15.54 -8.12
CA THR A 913 -5.53 -15.95 -6.94
C THR A 913 -5.33 -14.84 -5.91
N LYS A 914 -5.29 -15.21 -4.63
CA LYS A 914 -4.91 -14.35 -3.50
C LYS A 914 -3.40 -14.33 -3.20
N ASN A 915 -2.60 -15.14 -3.91
CA ASN A 915 -1.16 -15.28 -3.67
C ASN A 915 -0.32 -14.06 -4.12
N TRP A 916 -0.93 -13.02 -4.69
CA TRP A 916 -0.31 -11.71 -4.87
C TRP A 916 -0.73 -10.74 -3.74
N PRO A 917 -0.01 -10.68 -2.60
CA PRO A 917 -0.37 -9.84 -1.46
C PRO A 917 -0.24 -8.33 -1.73
N VAL A 918 0.58 -7.95 -2.70
CA VAL A 918 0.69 -6.54 -3.15
C VAL A 918 -0.61 -6.16 -3.85
N ASN A 919 -1.21 -5.01 -3.60
CA ASN A 919 -2.47 -4.57 -4.22
C ASN A 919 -3.61 -5.62 -4.18
N VAL A 920 -3.60 -6.56 -3.23
CA VAL A 920 -4.59 -7.65 -3.15
C VAL A 920 -6.04 -7.15 -3.13
N ARG A 921 -6.26 -5.92 -2.65
CA ARG A 921 -7.57 -5.25 -2.59
C ARG A 921 -8.22 -5.04 -3.96
N ASP A 922 -7.40 -4.89 -4.98
CA ASP A 922 -7.81 -4.59 -6.35
C ASP A 922 -8.15 -5.86 -7.15
N THR A 923 -7.57 -6.98 -6.75
CA THR A 923 -7.78 -8.31 -7.35
C THR A 923 -8.85 -9.12 -6.62
N TRP A 924 -9.21 -10.31 -7.12
CA TRP A 924 -10.16 -11.22 -6.45
C TRP A 924 -9.77 -11.61 -5.02
N GLY A 925 -8.48 -11.56 -4.67
CA GLY A 925 -8.02 -11.73 -3.28
C GLY A 925 -8.63 -10.71 -2.30
N GLY A 926 -9.17 -9.60 -2.78
CA GLY A 926 -9.89 -8.59 -2.01
C GLY A 926 -11.40 -8.82 -1.90
N PHE A 927 -11.95 -9.84 -2.57
CA PHE A 927 -13.39 -10.12 -2.71
C PHE A 927 -13.70 -11.56 -2.29
N LEU A 928 -13.25 -11.96 -1.08
CA LEU A 928 -13.15 -13.37 -0.68
C LEU A 928 -14.50 -14.10 -0.61
N VAL A 929 -15.58 -13.40 -0.23
CA VAL A 929 -16.92 -13.99 -0.14
C VAL A 929 -17.46 -14.36 -1.53
N GLU A 930 -17.48 -13.40 -2.46
CA GLU A 930 -17.91 -13.66 -3.84
C GLU A 930 -16.97 -14.63 -4.57
N ARG A 931 -15.66 -14.50 -4.34
CA ARG A 931 -14.64 -15.43 -4.85
C ARG A 931 -14.95 -16.88 -4.46
N ARG A 932 -15.26 -17.13 -3.18
CA ARG A 932 -15.63 -18.47 -2.69
C ARG A 932 -16.88 -19.01 -3.40
N LYS A 933 -17.93 -18.18 -3.50
CA LYS A 933 -19.18 -18.55 -4.19
C LYS A 933 -18.93 -18.94 -5.65
N VAL A 934 -18.05 -18.21 -6.33
CA VAL A 934 -17.63 -18.50 -7.70
C VAL A 934 -16.83 -19.82 -7.78
N LEU A 935 -15.87 -20.05 -6.89
CA LEU A 935 -15.09 -21.28 -6.81
C LEU A 935 -15.97 -22.52 -6.64
N GLU A 936 -16.94 -22.46 -5.74
CA GLU A 936 -17.87 -23.58 -5.50
C GLU A 936 -18.68 -23.91 -6.76
N ALA A 937 -19.15 -22.89 -7.49
CA ALA A 937 -19.86 -23.08 -8.75
C ALA A 937 -18.95 -23.64 -9.87
N MET A 938 -17.68 -23.26 -9.88
CA MET A 938 -16.70 -23.82 -10.81
C MET A 938 -16.38 -25.29 -10.46
N TRP A 939 -16.23 -25.64 -9.19
CA TRP A 939 -16.07 -27.03 -8.75
C TRP A 939 -17.31 -27.88 -9.08
N ASP A 940 -18.52 -27.32 -9.00
CA ASP A 940 -19.75 -27.98 -9.46
C ASP A 940 -19.74 -28.24 -10.98
N ALA A 941 -19.14 -27.36 -11.78
CA ALA A 941 -18.87 -27.63 -13.20
C ALA A 941 -17.81 -28.73 -13.39
N GLY A 942 -16.73 -28.68 -12.61
CA GLY A 942 -15.66 -29.68 -12.57
C GLY A 942 -16.16 -31.10 -12.27
N ALA A 943 -17.00 -31.23 -11.24
CA ALA A 943 -17.60 -32.50 -10.84
C ALA A 943 -18.52 -33.11 -11.91
N ARG A 944 -19.03 -32.31 -12.85
CA ARG A 944 -19.80 -32.77 -14.03
C ARG A 944 -18.93 -33.22 -15.20
N GLY A 945 -17.60 -33.20 -15.05
CA GLY A 945 -16.65 -33.65 -16.07
C GLY A 945 -16.20 -32.56 -17.06
N LEU A 946 -16.29 -31.29 -16.68
CA LEU A 946 -15.75 -30.16 -17.45
C LEU A 946 -14.41 -29.71 -16.84
N GLY A 947 -13.42 -29.41 -17.68
CA GLY A 947 -12.25 -28.65 -17.24
C GLY A 947 -12.61 -27.17 -17.09
N VAL A 948 -12.24 -26.54 -15.97
CA VAL A 948 -12.46 -25.10 -15.75
C VAL A 948 -11.10 -24.41 -15.67
N LEU A 949 -10.91 -23.41 -16.54
CA LEU A 949 -9.69 -22.62 -16.64
C LEU A 949 -10.03 -21.14 -16.52
N ILE A 950 -9.29 -20.42 -15.66
CA ILE A 950 -9.33 -18.97 -15.52
C ILE A 950 -8.11 -18.40 -16.23
N LEU A 951 -8.33 -17.36 -17.02
CA LEU A 951 -7.29 -16.55 -17.66
C LEU A 951 -7.33 -15.16 -17.03
N SER A 952 -6.18 -14.63 -16.64
CA SER A 952 -6.07 -13.31 -16.01
C SER A 952 -4.83 -12.52 -16.43
N GLY A 953 -4.85 -11.21 -16.20
CA GLY A 953 -3.84 -10.24 -16.58
C GLY A 953 -3.32 -9.36 -15.44
N ASP A 954 -3.13 -8.06 -15.70
CA ASP A 954 -2.86 -6.97 -14.73
C ASP A 954 -1.46 -6.94 -14.06
N ARG A 955 -0.95 -8.06 -13.52
CA ARG A 955 0.21 -8.04 -12.59
C ARG A 955 1.61 -7.79 -13.17
N HIS A 956 1.72 -7.72 -14.49
CA HIS A 956 2.97 -7.68 -15.27
C HIS A 956 3.95 -8.83 -14.93
N GLU A 957 3.42 -9.92 -14.39
CA GLU A 957 4.12 -11.12 -13.97
C GLU A 957 3.34 -12.35 -14.48
N PHE A 958 4.01 -13.50 -14.55
CA PHE A 958 3.35 -14.75 -14.89
C PHE A 958 3.19 -15.64 -13.66
N ALA A 959 1.99 -16.18 -13.42
CA ALA A 959 1.79 -17.30 -12.51
C ALA A 959 0.71 -18.26 -13.02
N ALA A 960 0.91 -19.55 -12.76
CA ALA A 960 -0.11 -20.58 -12.87
C ALA A 960 -0.46 -21.08 -11.47
N THR A 961 -1.76 -21.08 -11.15
CA THR A 961 -2.29 -21.44 -9.82
C THR A 961 -3.35 -22.52 -9.97
N LYS A 962 -3.38 -23.48 -9.05
CA LYS A 962 -4.42 -24.51 -8.94
C LYS A 962 -5.28 -24.22 -7.72
N PHE A 963 -6.60 -24.34 -7.86
CA PHE A 963 -7.57 -24.22 -6.78
C PHE A 963 -8.22 -25.59 -6.53
N PRO A 964 -7.63 -26.45 -5.68
CA PRO A 964 -8.23 -27.72 -5.32
C PRO A 964 -9.50 -27.51 -4.48
N PRO A 965 -10.54 -28.35 -4.64
CA PRO A 965 -11.63 -28.38 -3.67
C PRO A 965 -11.12 -28.83 -2.29
N PRO A 966 -11.78 -28.45 -1.19
CA PRO A 966 -11.42 -28.93 0.15
C PRO A 966 -11.48 -30.46 0.22
N ALA A 967 -10.54 -31.08 0.94
CA ALA A 967 -10.35 -32.54 0.96
C ALA A 967 -11.61 -33.34 1.36
N ASP A 968 -12.39 -32.82 2.31
CA ASP A 968 -13.61 -33.46 2.84
C ASP A 968 -14.90 -32.90 2.22
N SER A 969 -14.81 -32.24 1.06
CA SER A 969 -15.97 -31.65 0.37
C SER A 969 -16.67 -32.64 -0.58
N LYS A 970 -17.84 -32.23 -1.11
CA LYS A 970 -18.61 -33.02 -2.09
C LYS A 970 -17.92 -33.16 -3.46
N TRP A 971 -16.86 -32.39 -3.72
CA TRP A 971 -16.22 -32.32 -5.03
C TRP A 971 -14.97 -33.21 -5.10
N PRO A 972 -14.80 -33.99 -6.18
CA PRO A 972 -13.59 -34.79 -6.35
C PRO A 972 -12.37 -33.90 -6.65
N ALA A 973 -11.17 -34.35 -6.33
CA ALA A 973 -9.93 -33.63 -6.65
C ALA A 973 -9.77 -33.31 -8.16
N SER A 974 -10.40 -34.11 -9.03
CA SER A 974 -10.46 -33.87 -10.49
C SER A 974 -11.27 -32.62 -10.87
N ALA A 975 -12.07 -32.07 -9.96
CA ALA A 975 -12.82 -30.84 -10.17
C ALA A 975 -11.98 -29.56 -9.95
N ALA A 976 -10.69 -29.70 -9.63
CA ALA A 976 -9.81 -28.56 -9.39
C ALA A 976 -9.80 -27.56 -10.57
N VAL A 977 -9.93 -26.29 -10.23
CA VAL A 977 -9.87 -25.18 -11.17
C VAL A 977 -8.42 -24.76 -11.34
N HIS A 978 -8.06 -24.29 -12.52
CA HIS A 978 -6.72 -23.77 -12.79
C HIS A 978 -6.83 -22.32 -13.24
N GLU A 979 -5.92 -21.47 -12.79
CA GLU A 979 -5.70 -20.12 -13.32
C GLU A 979 -4.36 -20.07 -14.01
N ILE A 980 -4.32 -19.38 -15.15
CA ILE A 980 -3.10 -18.99 -15.83
C ILE A 980 -3.13 -17.47 -16.02
N SER A 981 -2.39 -16.76 -15.16
CA SER A 981 -2.25 -15.32 -15.19
C SER A 981 -1.04 -14.94 -16.04
N THR A 982 -1.25 -14.30 -17.18
CA THR A 982 -0.18 -13.98 -18.14
C THR A 982 -0.20 -12.49 -18.52
N SER A 983 0.77 -11.74 -18.02
CA SER A 983 1.02 -10.35 -18.41
C SER A 983 2.51 -9.99 -18.21
N PRO A 984 3.01 -8.94 -18.88
CA PRO A 984 2.35 -8.08 -19.87
C PRO A 984 2.72 -8.46 -21.30
N LEU A 985 1.92 -8.09 -22.31
CA LEU A 985 2.34 -8.20 -23.72
C LEU A 985 3.50 -7.26 -24.00
N ASN A 986 3.47 -6.03 -23.47
CA ASN A 986 4.57 -5.08 -23.59
C ASN A 986 4.58 -4.06 -22.44
N GLN A 987 5.24 -4.37 -21.33
CA GLN A 987 5.37 -3.47 -20.17
C GLN A 987 6.55 -3.92 -19.28
N PHE A 988 6.92 -3.16 -18.26
CA PHE A 988 7.94 -3.59 -17.30
C PHE A 988 7.50 -4.82 -16.50
N ALA A 989 8.43 -5.75 -16.29
CA ALA A 989 8.27 -6.74 -15.22
C ALA A 989 8.54 -6.09 -13.86
N SER A 990 7.83 -6.54 -12.81
CA SER A 990 8.17 -6.16 -11.44
C SER A 990 9.64 -6.52 -11.13
N PRO A 991 10.45 -5.57 -10.63
CA PRO A 991 11.86 -5.82 -10.33
C PRO A 991 12.06 -6.76 -9.13
N PHE A 992 11.02 -6.98 -8.33
CA PHE A 992 11.05 -7.87 -7.17
C PHE A 992 9.91 -8.88 -7.29
N PRO A 993 10.18 -10.19 -7.11
CA PRO A 993 9.11 -11.19 -7.10
C PRO A 993 8.08 -10.89 -6.00
N THR A 994 6.79 -10.83 -6.37
CA THR A 994 5.69 -10.45 -5.47
C THR A 994 4.71 -11.58 -5.15
N TYR A 995 4.67 -12.67 -5.92
CA TYR A 995 3.82 -13.84 -5.66
C TYR A 995 4.34 -14.66 -4.47
N ARG A 996 3.44 -15.12 -3.58
CA ARG A 996 3.75 -15.91 -2.39
C ARG A 996 2.65 -16.93 -2.07
N GLN A 997 3.02 -18.19 -2.00
CA GLN A 997 2.21 -19.25 -1.40
C GLN A 997 2.11 -19.07 0.12
N THR A 998 0.89 -18.97 0.67
CA THR A 998 0.68 -18.83 2.13
C THR A 998 -0.22 -19.89 2.75
N ASP A 999 -1.00 -20.60 1.95
CA ASP A 999 -1.92 -21.67 2.37
C ASP A 999 -2.02 -22.74 1.28
N ASP A 1000 -2.93 -23.70 1.43
CA ASP A 1000 -3.15 -24.79 0.47
C ASP A 1000 -4.43 -24.60 -0.38
N GLU A 1001 -5.07 -23.42 -0.33
CA GLU A 1001 -6.28 -23.11 -1.11
C GLU A 1001 -5.95 -22.65 -2.53
N ASP A 1002 -4.89 -21.84 -2.65
CA ASP A 1002 -4.36 -21.31 -3.89
C ASP A 1002 -2.98 -21.91 -4.11
N VAL A 1003 -2.87 -22.99 -4.87
CA VAL A 1003 -1.63 -23.78 -5.01
C VAL A 1003 -0.80 -23.31 -6.19
N GLU A 1004 0.36 -22.72 -5.95
CA GLU A 1004 1.32 -22.36 -6.98
C GLU A 1004 1.74 -23.59 -7.81
N LEU A 1005 1.55 -23.52 -9.13
CA LEU A 1005 2.11 -24.48 -10.08
C LEU A 1005 3.41 -23.97 -10.69
N LYS A 1006 3.42 -22.68 -11.05
CA LYS A 1006 4.59 -22.03 -11.64
C LYS A 1006 4.52 -20.53 -11.47
N TYR A 1007 5.65 -19.90 -11.19
CA TYR A 1007 5.78 -18.46 -11.12
C TYR A 1007 7.03 -17.96 -11.88
N ILE A 1008 6.86 -16.95 -12.75
CA ILE A 1008 7.93 -16.31 -13.54
C ILE A 1008 7.69 -14.78 -13.55
N PRO A 1009 8.36 -14.00 -12.69
CA PRO A 1009 8.14 -12.56 -12.61
C PRO A 1009 8.75 -11.77 -13.77
N SER A 1010 9.90 -12.20 -14.28
CA SER A 1010 10.71 -11.44 -15.23
C SER A 1010 10.19 -11.50 -16.68
N GLY A 1011 10.51 -10.47 -17.46
CA GLY A 1011 10.27 -10.40 -18.91
C GLY A 1011 9.32 -9.27 -19.27
N SER A 1012 9.67 -8.49 -20.28
CA SER A 1012 8.92 -7.30 -20.67
C SER A 1012 7.78 -7.60 -21.66
N SER A 1013 7.80 -8.81 -22.23
CA SER A 1013 6.74 -9.34 -23.07
C SER A 1013 6.41 -10.77 -22.71
N LYS A 1014 5.13 -11.07 -22.50
CA LYS A 1014 4.59 -12.39 -22.16
C LYS A 1014 3.27 -12.61 -22.85
N PHE A 1015 3.09 -13.78 -23.44
CA PHE A 1015 1.79 -14.24 -23.91
C PHE A 1015 1.70 -15.77 -23.83
N GLY A 1016 0.48 -16.25 -23.63
CA GLY A 1016 0.18 -17.67 -23.54
C GLY A 1016 -0.47 -18.19 -24.82
N ALA A 1017 -0.09 -19.38 -25.26
CA ALA A 1017 -0.80 -20.16 -26.28
C ALA A 1017 -1.49 -21.35 -25.63
N TYR A 1018 -2.77 -21.54 -25.95
CA TYR A 1018 -3.65 -22.56 -25.37
C TYR A 1018 -4.18 -23.43 -26.51
N THR A 1019 -3.76 -24.68 -26.56
CA THR A 1019 -4.12 -25.63 -27.61
C THR A 1019 -4.93 -26.76 -27.02
N ILE A 1020 -6.18 -26.91 -27.48
CA ILE A 1020 -7.06 -28.01 -27.09
C ILE A 1020 -7.10 -29.05 -28.21
N GLU A 1021 -6.85 -30.31 -27.86
CA GLU A 1021 -6.95 -31.45 -28.77
C GLU A 1021 -7.56 -32.65 -28.04
N ASN A 1022 -8.02 -33.64 -28.82
CA ASN A 1022 -8.52 -34.89 -28.26
C ASN A 1022 -7.51 -36.01 -28.51
N PHE A 1023 -7.07 -36.67 -27.45
CA PHE A 1023 -6.12 -37.79 -27.49
C PHE A 1023 -6.64 -38.94 -26.64
N ASP A 1024 -6.71 -40.14 -27.22
CA ASP A 1024 -7.19 -41.38 -26.56
C ASP A 1024 -8.54 -41.23 -25.81
N GLY A 1025 -9.47 -40.46 -26.39
CA GLY A 1025 -10.79 -40.21 -25.82
C GLY A 1025 -10.82 -39.15 -24.70
N GLU A 1026 -9.69 -38.56 -24.34
CA GLU A 1026 -9.55 -37.46 -23.40
C GLU A 1026 -9.37 -36.12 -24.13
N SER A 1027 -9.91 -35.04 -23.55
CA SER A 1027 -9.67 -33.68 -24.06
C SER A 1027 -8.55 -33.03 -23.24
N LEU A 1028 -7.45 -32.72 -23.93
CA LEU A 1028 -6.25 -32.15 -23.36
C LEU A 1028 -6.16 -30.67 -23.71
N LEU A 1029 -5.72 -29.85 -22.75
CA LEU A 1029 -5.37 -28.45 -22.97
C LEU A 1029 -3.87 -28.29 -22.71
N GLN A 1030 -3.11 -28.07 -23.78
CA GLN A 1030 -1.70 -27.72 -23.72
C GLN A 1030 -1.56 -26.21 -23.60
N TYR A 1031 -0.73 -25.78 -22.66
CA TYR A 1031 -0.38 -24.38 -22.46
C TYR A 1031 1.11 -24.18 -22.73
N GLN A 1032 1.45 -23.13 -23.48
CA GLN A 1032 2.81 -22.67 -23.71
C GLN A 1032 2.92 -21.19 -23.36
N LEU A 1033 3.87 -20.84 -22.49
CA LEU A 1033 4.22 -19.47 -22.14
C LEU A 1033 5.41 -19.03 -22.99
N PHE A 1034 5.25 -17.89 -23.66
CA PHE A 1034 6.36 -17.19 -24.31
C PHE A 1034 6.74 -15.95 -23.50
N VAL A 1035 8.04 -15.78 -23.23
CA VAL A 1035 8.62 -14.60 -22.58
C VAL A 1035 9.71 -14.03 -23.47
N ASP A 1036 9.61 -12.75 -23.81
CA ASP A 1036 10.53 -12.01 -24.69
C ASP A 1036 10.85 -12.80 -26.00
N GLY A 1037 9.80 -13.39 -26.59
CA GLY A 1037 9.86 -14.14 -27.86
C GLY A 1037 10.33 -15.61 -27.74
N LYS A 1038 10.64 -16.11 -26.54
CA LYS A 1038 11.10 -17.48 -26.30
C LYS A 1038 10.12 -18.26 -25.45
N GLU A 1039 9.94 -19.55 -25.76
CA GLU A 1039 9.15 -20.43 -24.89
C GLU A 1039 9.87 -20.59 -23.55
N ALA A 1040 9.19 -20.27 -22.46
CA ALA A 1040 9.74 -20.26 -21.11
C ALA A 1040 9.17 -21.37 -20.22
N TRP A 1041 7.94 -21.81 -20.48
CA TRP A 1041 7.28 -22.87 -19.73
C TRP A 1041 6.12 -23.48 -20.54
N ASN A 1042 5.84 -24.76 -20.31
CA ASN A 1042 4.66 -25.42 -20.86
C ASN A 1042 4.06 -26.39 -19.84
N THR A 1043 2.78 -26.71 -20.00
CA THR A 1043 2.07 -27.70 -19.18
C THR A 1043 0.88 -28.27 -19.95
N THR A 1044 0.37 -29.42 -19.52
CA THR A 1044 -0.84 -30.04 -20.07
C THR A 1044 -1.84 -30.27 -18.96
N LEU A 1045 -3.06 -29.79 -19.17
CA LEU A 1045 -4.21 -30.03 -18.30
C LEU A 1045 -5.15 -31.03 -18.98
N VAL A 1046 -5.73 -31.92 -18.18
CA VAL A 1046 -6.70 -32.92 -18.64
C VAL A 1046 -8.09 -32.51 -18.16
N ALA A 1047 -9.09 -32.53 -19.05
CA ALA A 1047 -10.47 -32.26 -18.63
C ALA A 1047 -10.94 -33.30 -17.61
N ALA A 1048 -11.73 -32.87 -16.62
CA ALA A 1048 -12.23 -33.75 -15.58
C ALA A 1048 -13.01 -34.95 -16.16
N LYS A 1049 -12.79 -36.16 -15.62
CA LYS A 1049 -13.61 -37.33 -15.94
C LYS A 1049 -14.95 -37.25 -15.18
N PRO A 1050 -16.08 -37.60 -15.82
CA PRO A 1050 -17.33 -37.77 -15.08
C PRO A 1050 -17.12 -38.85 -14.01
N ALA A 1051 -17.48 -38.57 -12.75
CA ALA A 1051 -17.44 -39.59 -11.71
C ALA A 1051 -18.40 -40.74 -12.08
N GLY A 1052 -17.86 -41.96 -12.20
CA GLY A 1052 -18.57 -43.25 -12.17
C GLY A 1052 -19.88 -43.38 -12.96
N GLY A 1053 -19.89 -44.19 -14.03
CA GLY A 1053 -21.04 -44.43 -14.89
C GLY A 1053 -22.34 -44.79 -14.16
N THR A 1054 -23.35 -43.94 -14.35
CA THR A 1054 -24.73 -44.38 -14.59
C THR A 1054 -25.20 -43.65 -15.83
N SER A 1055 -25.59 -44.38 -16.87
CA SER A 1055 -26.29 -43.78 -18.00
C SER A 1055 -27.49 -43.00 -17.45
N ARG A 1056 -27.45 -41.67 -17.50
CA ARG A 1056 -28.63 -40.87 -17.19
C ARG A 1056 -29.71 -41.26 -18.19
N SER A 1057 -30.86 -41.64 -17.64
CA SER A 1057 -32.01 -42.09 -18.40
C SER A 1057 -32.52 -40.93 -19.25
N PHE A 1058 -33.07 -41.23 -20.43
CA PHE A 1058 -33.78 -40.29 -21.31
C PHE A 1058 -34.79 -39.40 -20.55
N TRP A 1059 -35.33 -39.88 -19.43
CA TRP A 1059 -36.28 -39.17 -18.58
C TRP A 1059 -35.66 -38.07 -17.71
N ASP A 1060 -34.36 -38.11 -17.43
CA ASP A 1060 -33.66 -37.04 -16.68
C ASP A 1060 -33.41 -35.80 -17.57
N PHE A 1061 -33.45 -35.98 -18.90
CA PHE A 1061 -33.29 -34.90 -19.88
C PHE A 1061 -34.56 -34.05 -20.06
N LEU A 1062 -35.74 -34.58 -19.72
CA LEU A 1062 -37.03 -33.91 -19.90
C LEU A 1062 -37.49 -33.05 -18.70
N LYS A 1063 -36.68 -32.91 -17.65
CA LYS A 1063 -37.02 -32.14 -16.44
C LYS A 1063 -36.48 -30.70 -16.41
N PHE A 1064 -35.93 -30.19 -17.51
CA PHE A 1064 -35.44 -28.80 -17.61
C PHE A 1064 -36.00 -28.09 -18.84
#